data_AF-A0A1Q9C6Q5-F1
#
_entry.id   AF-A0A1Q9C6Q5-F1
#
_cell.length_a   1.000
_cell.length_b   1.000
_cell.length_c   1.000
_cell.angle_alpha   90.00
_cell.angle_beta   90.00
_cell.angle_gamma   90.00
#
_symmetry.space_group_name_H-M   'P 1'
#
loop_
_entity.id
_entity.type
_entity.pdbx_description
1 polymer ?
#
loop_
_entity_poly.entity_id
_entity_poly.type
_entity_poly.pdbx_seq_one_letter_code
_entity_poly.pdbx_strand_id
1 'polypeptide(L)'
;MNDLEKLPIQVAMCASAMAGLLHVALVLHLPVLGTSDLCLESGIAEENRTYLQDEQGDELPIGLFTYQRSSSKVVSQVAAILISEVLGYHVGYKQLWASFTRLEQSLWLACSGINWTAWFRQPCIPGENRFHIALDAGIGSRPYEQEFTNPHYALEKCCGDSPRELGSMGYRGRQQLYMKRAQVEAALEDGFILNLHGSYNTSHHEARKYFDGLDSLNFSHFETCNRTFNHWMPSSRRLASYLEWTGDVDGVTQDADGSYQAQCLEDRFWIAPACRQNVTSCIATVTYKSSLWLSMMHWSTAHGWPLALGSYPDEVNFFEKMKYGKTLFYWWEPENYRFDVDKVPLILPVHNSSEWAMGRLRTEEPPGYVGKLVSSNLQSKAPRVYTLIERFAFDIRMLEEVVQVLAEGGVSARDRLGERNDVIFRAACGSSPASPCGGGQFLLSRGDEAVGCSICSAGRFSEALLDGEGFTYRCALCPPGTYQEFANQISCNHCALGRVANQAGATECGLCPLGTFADQEGRTACESCGYDCWTTKELLFFFFDGSNVGGARRWIEVRGVTSNDVCACVEGRHLWQGQCELCLEGATCLGPTNLTLNPGFFAFPEDPGNVFRCFGNSQRCPGGLPGSCAAGRDNSSLTCAQCLPGFQPQEDGQCRECAATDFAIVVGLCLLGVLVVGCLHASLIAEEQSASHGRQNGSLLNVALGFSQLVMCTQVFGIMRRLRIPWEASLHGASPCIDGVMS
;
A
#
# COMPACT_ATOMS: atom_id res chain seq x y z
N MET A 1 39.66 -5.91 -31.99
CA MET A 1 38.28 -6.32 -31.65
C MET A 1 38.13 -6.90 -30.23
N ASN A 2 39.21 -7.24 -29.50
CA ASN A 2 39.09 -8.05 -28.27
C ASN A 2 39.29 -7.28 -26.93
N ASP A 3 39.51 -5.96 -26.95
CA ASP A 3 39.81 -5.19 -25.73
C ASP A 3 38.59 -4.49 -25.11
N LEU A 4 37.43 -4.50 -25.79
CA LEU A 4 36.18 -3.95 -25.27
C LEU A 4 35.36 -4.96 -24.42
N GLU A 5 35.65 -6.25 -24.51
CA GLU A 5 35.03 -7.28 -23.65
C GLU A 5 35.67 -7.37 -22.26
N LYS A 6 36.90 -6.86 -22.10
CA LYS A 6 37.65 -6.85 -20.82
C LYS A 6 37.44 -5.60 -19.98
N LEU A 7 36.65 -4.65 -20.46
CA LEU A 7 36.30 -3.43 -19.75
C LEU A 7 34.93 -3.62 -19.09
N PRO A 8 34.85 -3.92 -17.78
CA PRO A 8 33.60 -3.92 -17.03
C PRO A 8 33.15 -2.46 -16.78
N ILE A 9 32.97 -1.68 -17.84
CA ILE A 9 32.35 -0.34 -17.74
C ILE A 9 30.83 -0.51 -17.60
N GLN A 10 30.42 -1.05 -16.46
CA GLN A 10 29.58 -0.23 -15.60
C GLN A 10 30.47 0.90 -15.09
N VAL A 11 29.98 2.13 -14.98
CA VAL A 11 30.72 3.16 -14.25
C VAL A 11 30.57 2.86 -12.75
N ALA A 12 31.28 1.82 -12.32
CA ALA A 12 31.60 1.55 -10.93
C ALA A 12 32.65 2.58 -10.48
N MET A 13 32.24 3.86 -10.46
CA MET A 13 32.86 4.81 -9.55
C MET A 13 32.52 4.32 -8.15
N CYS A 14 33.46 3.57 -7.57
CA CYS A 14 33.34 3.06 -6.22
C CYS A 14 33.08 4.22 -5.26
N ALA A 15 32.22 3.97 -4.26
CA ALA A 15 32.22 4.70 -3.01
C ALA A 15 33.52 4.39 -2.23
N SER A 16 34.64 4.85 -2.79
CA SER A 16 35.98 4.90 -2.22
C SER A 16 36.97 5.52 -3.22
N ALA A 17 36.83 6.84 -3.48
CA ALA A 17 38.01 7.74 -3.69
C ALA A 17 38.80 7.96 -2.36
N MET A 18 38.80 6.88 -1.59
CA MET A 18 39.49 6.44 -0.39
C MET A 18 40.99 6.14 -0.57
N ALA A 19 41.81 7.05 -1.13
CA ALA A 19 43.28 6.99 -1.31
C ALA A 19 44.05 5.78 -0.71
N GLY A 20 44.93 5.10 -1.46
CA GLY A 20 45.53 5.47 -2.74
C GLY A 20 47.01 5.09 -2.74
N LEU A 21 47.65 5.06 -3.91
CA LEU A 21 49.07 4.72 -4.02
C LEU A 21 49.95 5.95 -4.20
N LEU A 22 50.02 6.84 -3.19
CA LEU A 22 51.19 7.69 -2.98
C LEU A 22 51.24 8.28 -1.56
N HIS A 23 52.33 7.99 -0.84
CA HIS A 23 52.72 8.73 0.36
C HIS A 23 53.18 10.16 0.00
N VAL A 24 52.96 11.12 0.90
CA VAL A 24 54.08 11.88 1.54
C VAL A 24 53.63 12.32 2.95
N ALA A 25 54.52 12.19 3.92
CA ALA A 25 54.31 12.62 5.30
C ALA A 25 54.50 14.14 5.49
N LEU A 26 53.98 14.65 6.61
CA LEU A 26 54.10 16.05 7.04
C LEU A 26 55.58 16.49 7.16
N VAL A 27 56.12 17.19 6.16
CA VAL A 27 57.46 17.81 6.22
C VAL A 27 57.39 19.27 5.77
N LEU A 28 57.91 20.14 6.65
CA LEU A 28 58.07 21.57 6.39
C LEU A 28 59.21 21.81 5.39
N HIS A 29 58.96 22.74 4.47
CA HIS A 29 59.89 23.42 3.56
C HIS A 29 60.34 22.73 2.24
N LEU A 30 60.21 23.57 1.20
CA LEU A 30 60.81 23.59 -0.14
C LEU A 30 60.08 22.86 -1.30
N PRO A 31 60.08 23.45 -2.51
CA PRO A 31 59.26 23.00 -3.65
C PRO A 31 60.04 22.08 -4.60
N VAL A 32 59.33 21.28 -5.42
CA VAL A 32 59.63 21.04 -6.86
C VAL A 32 58.65 20.05 -7.53
N LEU A 33 58.05 20.51 -8.64
CA LEU A 33 57.59 19.85 -9.88
C LEU A 33 56.77 18.54 -9.88
N GLY A 34 55.68 18.55 -10.67
CA GLY A 34 54.88 17.37 -11.05
C GLY A 34 53.54 17.74 -11.71
N THR A 35 53.54 18.56 -12.77
CA THR A 35 52.31 18.99 -13.46
C THR A 35 51.85 17.95 -14.50
N SER A 36 50.73 17.28 -14.25
CA SER A 36 49.96 16.55 -15.27
C SER A 36 48.50 16.95 -15.19
N ASP A 37 47.95 17.53 -16.26
CA ASP A 37 46.58 18.08 -16.33
C ASP A 37 45.50 16.99 -16.56
N LEU A 38 45.63 15.84 -15.88
CA LEU A 38 44.78 14.65 -16.04
C LEU A 38 44.03 14.31 -14.73
N CYS A 39 42.76 13.92 -14.84
CA CYS A 39 41.97 13.40 -13.71
C CYS A 39 42.38 11.99 -13.31
N LEU A 40 42.73 11.15 -14.29
CA LEU A 40 43.08 9.74 -14.11
C LEU A 40 44.58 9.56 -14.30
N GLU A 41 45.25 8.87 -13.37
CA GLU A 41 46.69 8.56 -13.47
C GLU A 41 47.05 7.77 -14.73
N SER A 42 46.11 6.97 -15.25
CA SER A 42 46.23 6.23 -16.51
C SER A 42 45.52 6.92 -17.69
N GLY A 43 45.24 8.22 -17.58
CA GLY A 43 44.48 8.99 -18.56
C GLY A 43 45.24 9.32 -19.85
N ILE A 44 44.52 9.39 -20.96
CA ILE A 44 45.05 9.85 -22.25
C ILE A 44 45.24 11.38 -22.21
N ALA A 45 46.50 11.81 -22.31
CA ALA A 45 46.92 13.21 -22.41
C ALA A 45 46.24 13.95 -23.58
N GLU A 46 45.99 15.25 -23.44
CA GLU A 46 45.14 16.01 -24.36
C GLU A 46 45.66 16.01 -25.80
N GLU A 47 46.97 16.12 -25.97
CA GLU A 47 47.67 16.07 -27.26
C GLU A 47 47.56 14.72 -27.99
N ASN A 48 47.14 13.66 -27.28
CA ASN A 48 46.92 12.31 -27.83
C ASN A 48 45.43 11.97 -28.03
N ARG A 49 44.52 12.94 -27.82
CA ARG A 49 43.08 12.78 -28.06
C ARG A 49 42.75 13.06 -29.53
N THR A 50 41.57 12.62 -29.95
CA THR A 50 41.10 12.69 -31.34
C THR A 50 39.79 13.48 -31.45
N TYR A 51 39.65 14.23 -32.52
CA TYR A 51 38.38 14.84 -32.91
C TYR A 51 37.58 13.87 -33.78
N LEU A 52 36.25 14.01 -33.76
CA LEU A 52 35.43 13.52 -34.86
C LEU A 52 35.71 14.35 -36.11
N GLN A 53 35.35 13.80 -37.26
CA GLN A 53 35.31 14.50 -38.54
C GLN A 53 33.85 14.78 -38.86
N ASP A 54 33.51 16.04 -39.18
CA ASP A 54 32.18 16.36 -39.68
C ASP A 54 31.99 15.93 -41.14
N GLU A 55 30.80 16.16 -41.71
CA GLU A 55 30.49 15.91 -43.12
C GLU A 55 31.35 16.74 -44.11
N GLN A 56 32.05 17.77 -43.66
CA GLN A 56 32.95 18.61 -44.46
C GLN A 56 34.42 18.17 -44.32
N GLY A 57 34.74 17.39 -43.28
CA GLY A 57 36.11 16.98 -42.93
C GLY A 57 36.81 17.93 -41.96
N ASP A 58 36.06 18.80 -41.27
CA ASP A 58 36.58 19.65 -40.21
C ASP A 58 36.55 18.94 -38.85
N GLU A 59 37.41 19.37 -37.93
CA GLU A 59 37.55 18.79 -36.58
C GLU A 59 36.36 19.15 -35.67
N LEU A 60 35.68 18.13 -35.15
CA LEU A 60 34.50 18.27 -34.29
C LEU A 60 34.70 17.52 -32.96
N PRO A 61 34.65 18.19 -31.80
CA PRO A 61 34.68 17.50 -30.51
C PRO A 61 33.34 16.80 -30.21
N ILE A 62 33.37 15.81 -29.32
CA ILE A 62 32.16 15.20 -28.75
C ILE A 62 31.43 16.26 -27.91
N GLY A 63 30.44 16.92 -28.52
CA GLY A 63 29.61 17.92 -27.85
C GLY A 63 28.68 17.32 -26.78
N LEU A 64 28.88 17.68 -25.52
CA LEU A 64 28.00 17.36 -24.39
C LEU A 64 27.06 18.53 -24.07
N PHE A 65 25.78 18.20 -23.97
CA PHE A 65 24.74 19.08 -23.47
C PHE A 65 24.63 18.97 -21.94
N THR A 66 24.49 20.11 -21.26
CA THR A 66 24.34 20.17 -19.80
C THR A 66 23.08 20.96 -19.41
N TYR A 67 22.23 20.37 -18.55
CA TYR A 67 21.13 21.10 -17.94
C TYR A 67 21.66 22.04 -16.85
N GLN A 68 20.83 23.01 -16.43
CA GLN A 68 21.17 23.92 -15.32
C GLN A 68 21.27 23.19 -13.96
N ARG A 69 20.73 21.97 -13.85
CA ARG A 69 20.77 21.12 -12.66
C ARG A 69 22.18 20.72 -12.26
N SER A 70 22.45 20.65 -10.96
CA SER A 70 23.74 20.15 -10.44
C SER A 70 23.97 18.68 -10.78
N SER A 71 22.92 17.85 -10.72
CA SER A 71 22.95 16.44 -11.15
C SER A 71 23.49 16.30 -12.57
N SER A 72 22.87 16.99 -13.55
CA SER A 72 23.31 16.99 -14.95
C SER A 72 24.75 17.45 -15.13
N LYS A 73 25.17 18.52 -14.43
CA LYS A 73 26.54 19.01 -14.49
C LYS A 73 27.54 17.95 -14.02
N VAL A 74 27.28 17.30 -12.89
CA VAL A 74 28.14 16.23 -12.34
C VAL A 74 28.22 15.05 -13.30
N VAL A 75 27.09 14.48 -13.71
CA VAL A 75 27.10 13.26 -14.55
C VAL A 75 27.68 13.53 -15.94
N SER A 76 27.49 14.73 -16.52
CA SER A 76 28.12 15.12 -17.78
C SER A 76 29.62 15.38 -17.65
N GLN A 77 30.11 15.91 -16.52
CA GLN A 77 31.56 16.05 -16.28
C GLN A 77 32.23 14.69 -16.13
N VAL A 78 31.62 13.75 -15.39
CA VAL A 78 32.12 12.37 -15.29
C VAL A 78 32.12 11.69 -16.67
N ALA A 79 31.05 11.84 -17.45
CA ALA A 79 30.99 11.30 -18.82
C ALA A 79 32.11 11.87 -19.70
N ALA A 80 32.38 13.17 -19.61
CA ALA A 80 33.45 13.80 -20.36
C ALA A 80 34.83 13.25 -20.01
N ILE A 81 35.16 13.08 -18.72
CA ILE A 81 36.44 12.51 -18.28
C ILE A 81 36.63 11.11 -18.87
N LEU A 82 35.59 10.27 -18.85
CA LEU A 82 35.67 8.94 -19.47
C LEU A 82 35.81 9.02 -21.00
N ILE A 83 35.13 9.94 -21.66
CA ILE A 83 35.25 10.14 -23.12
C ILE A 83 36.64 10.68 -23.51
N SER A 84 37.23 11.57 -22.72
CA SER A 84 38.52 12.19 -23.02
C SER A 84 39.72 11.35 -22.59
N GLU A 85 39.74 10.89 -21.34
CA GLU A 85 40.91 10.25 -20.75
C GLU A 85 40.90 8.73 -20.89
N VAL A 86 39.73 8.08 -21.04
CA VAL A 86 39.65 6.61 -21.25
C VAL A 86 39.40 6.26 -22.71
N LEU A 87 38.54 7.01 -23.41
CA LEU A 87 38.24 6.73 -24.82
C LEU A 87 39.13 7.50 -25.82
N GLY A 88 39.73 8.63 -25.41
CA GLY A 88 40.68 9.39 -26.23
C GLY A 88 40.04 10.39 -27.20
N TYR A 89 38.92 11.01 -26.84
CA TYR A 89 38.23 12.02 -27.67
C TYR A 89 38.25 13.43 -27.06
N HIS A 90 38.38 14.47 -27.88
CA HIS A 90 38.12 15.83 -27.39
C HIS A 90 36.63 16.01 -27.08
N VAL A 91 36.33 16.66 -25.96
CA VAL A 91 34.96 16.92 -25.47
C VAL A 91 34.70 18.42 -25.45
N GLY A 92 33.56 18.84 -26.00
CA GLY A 92 33.12 20.23 -25.99
C GLY A 92 31.84 20.39 -25.15
N TYR A 93 31.75 21.47 -24.39
CA TYR A 93 30.55 21.79 -23.60
C TYR A 93 29.81 23.00 -24.15
N LYS A 94 28.48 23.02 -23.97
CA LYS A 94 27.70 24.25 -24.05
C LYS A 94 26.67 24.31 -22.93
N GLN A 95 26.87 25.25 -22.02
CA GLN A 95 25.84 25.64 -21.05
C GLN A 95 24.93 26.69 -21.70
N LEU A 96 23.62 26.41 -21.71
CA LEU A 96 22.61 27.33 -22.22
C LEU A 96 22.02 28.19 -21.10
N TRP A 97 22.05 29.51 -21.29
CA TRP A 97 21.82 30.53 -20.26
C TRP A 97 20.42 31.18 -20.30
N ALA A 98 19.43 30.50 -20.89
CA ALA A 98 18.03 30.92 -20.89
C ALA A 98 17.08 29.75 -20.56
N SER A 99 15.82 30.07 -20.28
CA SER A 99 14.76 29.09 -19.99
C SER A 99 14.31 28.34 -21.26
N PHE A 100 15.18 27.50 -21.82
CA PHE A 100 14.87 26.74 -23.03
C PHE A 100 13.82 25.65 -22.76
N THR A 101 12.82 25.56 -23.63
CA THR A 101 11.78 24.54 -23.66
C THR A 101 12.38 23.15 -23.94
N ARG A 102 11.66 22.07 -23.58
CA ARG A 102 12.16 20.69 -23.86
C ARG A 102 12.33 20.42 -25.36
N LEU A 103 11.53 21.04 -26.22
CA LEU A 103 11.68 20.96 -27.68
C LEU A 103 13.01 21.56 -28.16
N GLU A 104 13.38 22.72 -27.61
CA GLU A 104 14.65 23.38 -27.91
C GLU A 104 15.87 22.57 -27.44
N GLN A 105 15.73 21.82 -26.35
CA GLN A 105 16.77 20.92 -25.85
C GLN A 105 16.99 19.75 -26.83
N SER A 106 15.91 19.10 -27.29
CA SER A 106 15.99 18.02 -28.28
C SER A 106 16.45 18.50 -29.66
N LEU A 107 16.16 19.75 -30.05
CA LEU A 107 16.69 20.36 -31.29
C LEU A 107 18.23 20.41 -31.32
N TRP A 108 18.91 20.66 -30.19
CA TRP A 108 20.38 20.68 -30.18
C TRP A 108 21.02 19.32 -30.45
N LEU A 109 20.35 18.22 -30.08
CA LEU A 109 20.78 16.85 -30.39
C LEU A 109 20.36 16.38 -31.80
N ALA A 110 19.43 17.09 -32.43
CA ALA A 110 18.89 16.75 -33.76
C ALA A 110 19.46 17.60 -34.90
N CYS A 111 20.15 18.72 -34.61
CA CYS A 111 20.51 19.72 -35.62
C CYS A 111 21.97 20.22 -35.53
N SER A 112 22.50 20.66 -36.67
CA SER A 112 23.83 21.30 -36.78
C SER A 112 23.89 22.74 -36.25
N GLY A 113 22.75 23.42 -36.25
CA GLY A 113 22.56 24.78 -35.75
C GLY A 113 21.08 25.16 -35.76
N ILE A 114 20.69 26.07 -34.86
CA ILE A 114 19.32 26.55 -34.70
C ILE A 114 19.25 28.01 -35.11
N ASN A 115 18.42 28.33 -36.11
CA ASN A 115 18.18 29.71 -36.55
C ASN A 115 16.91 30.29 -35.88
N TRP A 116 17.10 30.90 -34.71
CA TRP A 116 16.04 31.44 -33.86
C TRP A 116 15.12 32.48 -34.53
N THR A 117 15.58 33.19 -35.58
CA THR A 117 14.76 34.19 -36.29
C THR A 117 13.89 33.58 -37.40
N ALA A 118 14.12 32.31 -37.78
CA ALA A 118 13.45 31.62 -38.89
C ALA A 118 12.57 30.43 -38.45
N TRP A 119 12.22 30.37 -37.16
CA TRP A 119 11.53 29.28 -36.46
C TRP A 119 10.32 28.65 -37.20
N PHE A 120 9.59 29.43 -38.01
CA PHE A 120 8.40 28.98 -38.76
C PHE A 120 8.64 28.63 -40.23
N ARG A 121 9.89 28.68 -40.75
CA ARG A 121 10.17 28.44 -42.18
C ARG A 121 11.24 27.39 -42.45
N GLN A 122 12.37 27.40 -41.73
CA GLN A 122 13.44 26.41 -41.83
C GLN A 122 14.15 26.30 -40.46
N PRO A 123 13.71 25.39 -39.57
CA PRO A 123 14.19 25.37 -38.17
C PRO A 123 15.60 24.79 -37.97
N CYS A 124 16.12 24.04 -38.95
CA CYS A 124 17.43 23.38 -38.88
C CYS A 124 18.15 23.41 -40.23
N ILE A 125 19.48 23.37 -40.18
CA ILE A 125 20.34 23.06 -41.33
C ILE A 125 20.61 21.55 -41.28
N PRO A 126 20.15 20.76 -42.26
CA PRO A 126 20.46 19.33 -42.33
C PRO A 126 21.97 19.08 -42.42
N GLY A 127 22.45 18.03 -41.76
CA GLY A 127 23.87 17.67 -41.66
C GLY A 127 24.33 17.48 -40.22
N GLU A 128 25.62 17.73 -39.96
CA GLU A 128 26.35 17.38 -38.74
C GLU A 128 25.75 17.84 -37.39
N ASN A 129 25.47 16.95 -36.44
CA ASN A 129 25.10 17.35 -35.07
C ASN A 129 26.28 17.95 -34.28
N ARG A 130 26.14 19.18 -33.76
CA ARG A 130 27.16 19.79 -32.88
C ARG A 130 27.08 19.34 -31.42
N PHE A 131 25.96 18.73 -31.01
CA PHE A 131 25.79 18.08 -29.71
C PHE A 131 25.33 16.65 -29.91
N HIS A 132 25.95 15.75 -29.17
CA HIS A 132 25.79 14.32 -29.36
C HIS A 132 25.17 13.62 -28.15
N ILE A 133 25.28 14.21 -26.95
CA ILE A 133 24.92 13.54 -25.69
C ILE A 133 24.24 14.55 -24.76
N ALA A 134 23.09 14.19 -24.19
CA ALA A 134 22.48 14.84 -23.03
C ALA A 134 22.19 13.80 -21.94
N LEU A 135 22.69 14.05 -20.74
CA LEU A 135 22.55 13.19 -19.57
C LEU A 135 21.74 13.90 -18.48
N ASP A 136 21.16 13.11 -17.57
CA ASP A 136 20.17 13.58 -16.60
C ASP A 136 18.92 14.17 -17.28
N ALA A 137 18.40 13.55 -18.35
CA ALA A 137 17.18 14.00 -19.02
C ALA A 137 15.94 13.61 -18.21
N GLY A 138 15.02 14.55 -17.97
CA GLY A 138 13.75 14.27 -17.29
C GLY A 138 12.70 13.74 -18.27
N ILE A 139 12.49 12.42 -18.26
CA ILE A 139 11.78 11.66 -19.32
C ILE A 139 10.43 11.06 -18.86
N GLY A 140 10.15 10.98 -17.56
CA GLY A 140 9.27 9.92 -17.06
C GLY A 140 7.96 10.24 -16.32
N SER A 141 7.53 11.49 -16.07
CA SER A 141 6.35 11.74 -15.19
C SER A 141 5.02 12.01 -15.91
N ARG A 142 5.04 12.32 -17.22
CA ARG A 142 3.85 12.58 -18.03
C ARG A 142 3.57 11.43 -19.00
N PRO A 143 2.39 11.36 -19.65
CA PRO A 143 2.14 10.39 -20.70
C PRO A 143 3.24 10.48 -21.77
N TYR A 144 3.91 9.35 -22.04
CA TYR A 144 5.04 9.22 -22.97
C TYR A 144 4.75 9.88 -24.34
N GLU A 145 3.51 9.79 -24.80
CA GLU A 145 3.03 10.42 -26.05
C GLU A 145 3.14 11.96 -26.06
N GLN A 146 2.94 12.62 -24.90
CA GLN A 146 3.06 14.08 -24.79
C GLN A 146 4.52 14.56 -24.67
N GLU A 147 5.41 13.75 -24.10
CA GLU A 147 6.82 14.12 -23.92
C GLU A 147 7.71 13.70 -25.10
N PHE A 148 7.41 12.58 -25.76
CA PHE A 148 8.25 12.00 -26.81
C PHE A 148 7.57 12.03 -28.18
N THR A 149 6.36 11.48 -28.33
CA THR A 149 5.77 11.32 -29.67
C THR A 149 5.55 12.65 -30.40
N ASN A 150 5.00 13.68 -29.74
CA ASN A 150 4.80 14.97 -30.40
C ASN A 150 6.12 15.71 -30.75
N PRO A 151 7.12 15.85 -29.85
CA PRO A 151 8.41 16.44 -30.19
C PRO A 151 9.22 15.63 -31.20
N HIS A 152 9.31 14.29 -31.06
CA HIS A 152 10.05 13.46 -32.02
C HIS A 152 9.41 13.51 -33.41
N TYR A 153 8.08 13.40 -33.53
CA TYR A 153 7.39 13.52 -34.81
C TYR A 153 7.59 14.89 -35.47
N ALA A 154 7.63 15.97 -34.68
CA ALA A 154 7.97 17.30 -35.18
C ALA A 154 9.42 17.40 -35.67
N LEU A 155 10.38 16.77 -34.96
CA LEU A 155 11.80 16.74 -35.29
C LEU A 155 12.09 15.90 -36.54
N GLU A 156 11.57 14.67 -36.62
CA GLU A 156 11.67 13.79 -37.80
C GLU A 156 11.13 14.49 -39.05
N LYS A 157 9.96 15.12 -38.95
CA LYS A 157 9.34 15.87 -40.05
C LYS A 157 10.12 17.13 -40.44
N CYS A 158 10.89 17.70 -39.51
CA CYS A 158 11.63 18.94 -39.71
C CYS A 158 13.04 18.72 -40.27
N CYS A 159 13.76 17.72 -39.75
CA CYS A 159 15.20 17.55 -39.96
C CYS A 159 15.59 16.15 -40.46
N GLY A 160 14.65 15.21 -40.59
CA GLY A 160 14.91 13.81 -40.98
C GLY A 160 15.45 12.94 -39.84
N ASP A 161 16.04 13.56 -38.82
CA ASP A 161 16.64 12.91 -37.66
C ASP A 161 15.96 13.37 -36.36
N SER A 162 15.79 12.43 -35.42
CA SER A 162 15.42 12.73 -34.04
C SER A 162 16.39 12.07 -33.05
N PRO A 163 16.56 12.61 -31.83
CA PRO A 163 17.48 12.03 -30.85
C PRO A 163 17.09 10.59 -30.50
N ARG A 164 18.05 9.78 -30.06
CA ARG A 164 17.78 8.42 -29.59
C ARG A 164 17.83 8.38 -28.07
N GLU A 165 16.84 7.74 -27.47
CA GLU A 165 16.86 7.46 -26.04
C GLU A 165 17.64 6.17 -25.77
N LEU A 166 18.63 6.22 -24.87
CA LEU A 166 19.45 5.06 -24.47
C LEU A 166 19.05 4.52 -23.09
N GLY A 167 17.79 4.69 -22.70
CA GLY A 167 17.25 4.23 -21.43
C GLY A 167 17.71 5.05 -20.23
N SER A 168 17.53 4.46 -19.04
CA SER A 168 17.69 5.16 -17.76
C SER A 168 19.14 5.45 -17.38
N MET A 169 19.33 6.55 -16.65
CA MET A 169 20.53 6.91 -15.88
C MET A 169 20.75 6.03 -14.63
N GLY A 170 19.89 5.05 -14.33
CA GLY A 170 19.99 4.20 -13.13
C GLY A 170 19.16 4.68 -11.94
N TYR A 171 18.69 5.92 -11.97
CA TYR A 171 17.86 6.53 -10.93
C TYR A 171 16.55 7.12 -11.46
N ARG A 172 15.62 7.42 -10.53
CA ARG A 172 14.35 8.08 -10.81
C ARG A 172 14.33 9.46 -10.14
N GLY A 173 13.77 10.44 -10.85
CA GLY A 173 13.47 11.73 -10.27
C GLY A 173 12.16 11.67 -9.49
N ARG A 174 12.11 12.31 -8.32
CA ARG A 174 10.90 12.40 -7.50
C ARG A 174 10.42 13.84 -7.41
N GLN A 175 9.13 14.03 -7.66
CA GLN A 175 8.45 15.32 -7.60
C GLN A 175 7.47 15.29 -6.42
N GLN A 176 7.86 15.90 -5.30
CA GLN A 176 7.11 15.82 -4.05
C GLN A 176 7.11 17.15 -3.29
N LEU A 177 6.18 17.27 -2.33
CA LEU A 177 6.21 18.29 -1.30
C LEU A 177 7.06 17.80 -0.12
N TYR A 178 7.82 18.71 0.47
CA TYR A 178 8.75 18.46 1.57
C TYR A 178 8.55 19.51 2.66
N MET A 179 8.92 19.13 3.88
CA MET A 179 9.02 19.98 5.05
C MET A 179 10.36 19.71 5.77
N LYS A 180 10.74 20.52 6.76
CA LYS A 180 11.97 20.27 7.53
C LYS A 180 11.79 19.13 8.51
N ARG A 181 12.83 18.32 8.75
CA ARG A 181 12.82 17.29 9.80
C ARG A 181 12.44 17.88 11.16
N ALA A 182 13.01 19.02 11.52
CA ALA A 182 12.69 19.74 12.76
C ALA A 182 11.20 20.11 12.93
N GLN A 183 10.43 20.28 11.84
CA GLN A 183 8.98 20.48 11.92
C GLN A 183 8.25 19.16 12.20
N VAL A 184 8.70 18.06 11.60
CA VAL A 184 8.16 16.71 11.84
C VAL A 184 8.46 16.24 13.27
N GLU A 185 9.67 16.49 13.77
CA GLU A 185 10.08 16.17 15.14
C GLU A 185 9.26 16.96 16.17
N ALA A 186 9.14 18.28 16.02
CA ALA A 186 8.31 19.11 16.89
C ALA A 186 6.83 18.70 16.88
N ALA A 187 6.31 18.27 15.73
CA ALA A 187 4.96 17.73 15.64
C ALA A 187 4.82 16.34 16.30
N LEU A 188 5.84 15.49 16.19
CA LEU A 188 5.86 14.17 16.80
C LEU A 188 5.93 14.25 18.34
N GLU A 189 6.61 15.26 18.90
CA GLU A 189 6.58 15.59 20.33
C GLU A 189 5.16 15.94 20.81
N ASP A 190 4.36 16.62 19.99
CA ASP A 190 2.93 16.89 20.21
C ASP A 190 2.03 15.66 19.90
N GLY A 191 2.60 14.51 19.53
CA GLY A 191 1.86 13.30 19.16
C GLY A 191 1.25 13.32 17.75
N PHE A 192 1.72 14.21 16.87
CA PHE A 192 1.12 14.51 15.58
C PHE A 192 2.03 14.13 14.39
N ILE A 193 1.56 13.25 13.50
CA ILE A 193 2.34 12.77 12.34
C ILE A 193 2.24 13.79 11.20
N LEU A 194 3.14 14.77 11.18
CA LEU A 194 3.08 15.89 10.23
C LEU A 194 3.30 15.50 8.76
N ASN A 195 4.01 14.41 8.48
CA ASN A 195 4.42 14.05 7.12
C ASN A 195 3.43 13.13 6.37
N LEU A 196 2.18 13.00 6.85
CA LEU A 196 1.13 12.22 6.19
C LEU A 196 0.06 13.15 5.57
N HIS A 197 -0.39 12.87 4.34
CA HIS A 197 -1.40 13.70 3.65
C HIS A 197 -2.68 13.95 4.46
N GLY A 198 -3.16 12.96 5.22
CA GLY A 198 -4.39 13.07 6.02
C GLY A 198 -4.28 14.15 7.11
N SER A 199 -3.08 14.39 7.64
CA SER A 199 -2.81 15.34 8.73
C SER A 199 -3.06 16.80 8.35
N TYR A 200 -3.18 17.12 7.06
CA TYR A 200 -3.45 18.48 6.58
C TYR A 200 -4.95 18.77 6.42
N ASN A 201 -5.85 17.80 6.63
CA ASN A 201 -7.29 18.04 6.50
C ASN A 201 -7.82 18.91 7.66
N THR A 202 -8.24 20.14 7.35
CA THR A 202 -8.72 21.13 8.34
C THR A 202 -9.97 20.71 9.11
N SER A 203 -10.69 19.67 8.66
CA SER A 203 -11.87 19.14 9.35
C SER A 203 -11.53 18.38 10.63
N HIS A 204 -10.26 17.96 10.77
CA HIS A 204 -9.79 17.07 11.83
C HIS A 204 -8.50 17.55 12.50
N HIS A 205 -7.68 18.35 11.81
CA HIS A 205 -6.30 18.64 12.21
C HIS A 205 -5.87 20.09 11.91
N GLU A 206 -4.95 20.63 12.71
CA GLU A 206 -4.41 21.99 12.58
C GLU A 206 -2.91 22.00 12.22
N ALA A 207 -2.56 21.45 11.05
CA ALA A 207 -1.17 21.38 10.58
C ALA A 207 -0.48 22.76 10.52
N ARG A 208 -1.25 23.85 10.34
CA ARG A 208 -0.77 25.25 10.30
C ARG A 208 0.08 25.65 11.50
N LYS A 209 -0.08 25.02 12.66
CA LYS A 209 0.74 25.23 13.88
C LYS A 209 2.26 25.10 13.62
N TYR A 210 2.67 24.21 12.72
CA TYR A 210 4.07 23.88 12.47
C TYR A 210 4.69 24.64 11.30
N PHE A 211 3.91 25.43 10.57
CA PHE A 211 4.32 26.15 9.37
C PHE A 211 4.19 27.66 9.50
N ASP A 212 4.85 28.39 8.61
CA ASP A 212 4.66 29.81 8.39
C ASP A 212 3.39 30.07 7.55
N GLY A 213 2.66 31.14 7.88
CA GLY A 213 1.48 31.60 7.13
C GLY A 213 1.77 32.81 6.26
N LEU A 214 0.80 33.17 5.42
CA LEU A 214 0.90 34.31 4.51
C LEU A 214 1.18 35.64 5.23
N ASP A 215 0.71 35.80 6.46
CA ASP A 215 0.93 36.93 7.36
C ASP A 215 2.41 37.17 7.70
N SER A 216 3.25 36.13 7.58
CA SER A 216 4.69 36.22 7.84
C SER A 216 5.55 36.50 6.59
N LEU A 217 4.93 36.53 5.40
CA LEU A 217 5.63 36.61 4.12
C LEU A 217 5.55 38.00 3.49
N ASN A 218 6.66 38.47 2.94
CA ASN A 218 6.67 39.66 2.09
C ASN A 218 6.29 39.28 0.66
N PHE A 219 5.08 39.66 0.24
CA PHE A 219 4.52 39.36 -1.08
C PHE A 219 5.40 39.91 -2.22
N SER A 220 6.14 41.01 -2.04
CA SER A 220 6.99 41.57 -3.11
C SER A 220 8.13 40.66 -3.57
N HIS A 221 8.47 39.62 -2.79
CA HIS A 221 9.51 38.64 -3.14
C HIS A 221 9.01 37.51 -4.05
N PHE A 222 7.70 37.44 -4.35
CA PHE A 222 7.09 36.36 -5.14
C PHE A 222 6.75 36.81 -6.56
N GLU A 223 6.85 35.88 -7.52
CA GLU A 223 6.42 36.09 -8.91
C GLU A 223 4.91 36.32 -9.02
N THR A 224 4.49 36.93 -10.12
CA THR A 224 3.07 37.17 -10.36
C THR A 224 2.30 35.88 -10.65
N CYS A 225 0.99 35.87 -10.40
CA CYS A 225 0.11 34.74 -10.70
C CYS A 225 0.17 34.39 -12.18
N ASN A 226 0.22 35.42 -13.04
CA ASN A 226 0.39 35.23 -14.47
C ASN A 226 1.70 34.48 -14.80
N ARG A 227 2.84 34.89 -14.24
CA ARG A 227 4.14 34.21 -14.50
C ARG A 227 4.25 32.83 -13.84
N THR A 228 3.54 32.61 -12.75
CA THR A 228 3.58 31.38 -11.95
C THR A 228 2.66 30.30 -12.50
N PHE A 229 1.39 30.64 -12.72
CA PHE A 229 0.33 29.71 -13.13
C PHE A 229 -0.03 29.90 -14.61
N ASN A 230 -0.47 31.11 -15.01
CA ASN A 230 -1.18 31.28 -16.27
C ASN A 230 -0.26 31.22 -17.50
N HIS A 231 1.02 31.56 -17.36
CA HIS A 231 2.04 31.41 -18.41
C HIS A 231 2.43 29.95 -18.67
N TRP A 232 2.32 29.08 -17.66
CA TRP A 232 2.65 27.64 -17.76
C TRP A 232 1.42 26.75 -18.01
N MET A 233 0.22 27.27 -17.74
CA MET A 233 -1.06 26.62 -18.01
C MET A 233 -1.98 27.43 -18.96
N PRO A 234 -1.45 28.16 -19.98
CA PRO A 234 -2.21 29.15 -20.72
C PRO A 234 -3.42 28.51 -21.42
N SER A 235 -4.57 29.16 -21.26
CA SER A 235 -5.83 28.93 -22.01
C SER A 235 -6.24 27.45 -22.18
N SER A 236 -6.00 26.60 -21.18
CA SER A 236 -5.97 25.14 -21.40
C SER A 236 -7.07 24.33 -20.70
N ARG A 237 -7.48 23.26 -21.40
CA ARG A 237 -8.29 22.10 -20.96
C ARG A 237 -7.91 21.51 -19.58
N ARG A 238 -6.73 21.84 -19.05
CA ARG A 238 -6.24 21.42 -17.73
C ARG A 238 -6.96 22.13 -16.58
N LEU A 239 -7.16 23.45 -16.65
CA LEU A 239 -7.92 24.17 -15.62
C LEU A 239 -9.43 23.89 -15.73
N ALA A 240 -9.92 23.61 -16.95
CA ALA A 240 -11.26 23.06 -17.13
C ALA A 240 -11.42 21.67 -16.48
N SER A 241 -10.42 20.80 -16.59
CA SER A 241 -10.41 19.48 -15.92
C SER A 241 -10.27 19.60 -14.39
N TYR A 242 -9.52 20.59 -13.89
CA TYR A 242 -9.52 20.94 -12.47
C TYR A 242 -10.93 21.30 -11.98
N LEU A 243 -11.62 22.22 -12.67
CA LEU A 243 -13.01 22.58 -12.37
C LEU A 243 -13.95 21.35 -12.42
N GLU A 244 -13.85 20.54 -13.47
CA GLU A 244 -14.68 19.34 -13.67
C GLU A 244 -14.53 18.33 -12.51
N TRP A 245 -13.30 18.10 -12.04
CA TRP A 245 -13.01 17.11 -11.01
C TRP A 245 -13.12 17.62 -9.56
N THR A 246 -13.09 18.94 -9.34
CA THR A 246 -13.04 19.53 -7.99
C THR A 246 -14.20 20.46 -7.66
N GLY A 247 -14.87 21.05 -8.67
CA GLY A 247 -15.92 22.04 -8.48
C GLY A 247 -15.44 23.40 -7.96
N ASP A 248 -14.13 23.64 -7.86
CA ASP A 248 -13.57 24.85 -7.24
C ASP A 248 -13.62 26.07 -8.17
N VAL A 249 -14.81 26.68 -8.24
CA VAL A 249 -15.08 27.86 -9.09
C VAL A 249 -14.32 29.11 -8.67
N ASP A 250 -14.16 29.40 -7.38
CA ASP A 250 -13.42 30.60 -6.93
C ASP A 250 -11.89 30.42 -6.95
N GLY A 251 -11.40 29.26 -7.41
CA GLY A 251 -9.98 29.02 -7.66
C GLY A 251 -9.51 29.49 -9.03
N VAL A 252 -10.41 29.89 -9.92
CA VAL A 252 -10.12 30.24 -11.32
C VAL A 252 -11.05 31.34 -11.85
N THR A 253 -10.57 32.11 -12.81
CA THR A 253 -11.38 33.09 -13.57
C THR A 253 -11.54 32.63 -15.01
N GLN A 254 -12.74 32.81 -15.59
CA GLN A 254 -12.98 32.57 -17.01
C GLN A 254 -12.76 33.86 -17.82
N ASP A 255 -11.94 33.77 -18.87
CA ASP A 255 -11.71 34.85 -19.82
C ASP A 255 -12.83 34.96 -20.86
N ALA A 256 -12.90 36.11 -21.55
CA ALA A 256 -13.91 36.39 -22.58
C ALA A 256 -13.84 35.46 -23.80
N ASP A 257 -12.74 34.72 -24.00
CA ASP A 257 -12.58 33.70 -25.04
C ASP A 257 -13.07 32.30 -24.59
N GLY A 258 -13.57 32.19 -23.35
CA GLY A 258 -14.05 30.96 -22.74
C GLY A 258 -12.95 30.13 -22.06
N SER A 259 -11.68 30.57 -22.11
CA SER A 259 -10.57 29.89 -21.45
C SER A 259 -10.49 30.23 -19.95
N TYR A 260 -9.68 29.49 -19.18
CA TYR A 260 -9.57 29.65 -17.73
C TYR A 260 -8.14 30.04 -17.31
N GLN A 261 -8.06 30.91 -16.29
CA GLN A 261 -6.84 31.31 -15.59
C GLN A 261 -6.96 31.01 -14.09
N ALA A 262 -5.84 30.83 -13.38
CA ALA A 262 -5.85 30.68 -11.92
C ALA A 262 -6.16 32.03 -11.24
N GLN A 263 -7.00 32.01 -10.21
CA GLN A 263 -7.31 33.19 -9.40
C GLN A 263 -6.37 33.27 -8.19
N CYS A 264 -5.57 34.34 -8.10
CA CYS A 264 -4.61 34.53 -7.01
C CYS A 264 -4.93 35.76 -6.14
N LEU A 265 -4.70 35.61 -4.84
CA LEU A 265 -4.61 36.71 -3.88
C LEU A 265 -3.41 37.61 -4.23
N GLU A 266 -3.67 38.92 -4.31
CA GLU A 266 -2.70 39.98 -4.64
C GLU A 266 -1.86 39.71 -5.91
N ASP A 267 -2.41 39.00 -6.90
CA ASP A 267 -1.70 38.55 -8.11
C ASP A 267 -0.42 37.74 -7.79
N ARG A 268 -0.40 36.92 -6.71
CA ARG A 268 0.79 36.10 -6.37
C ARG A 268 0.47 34.69 -5.85
N PHE A 269 -0.44 34.58 -4.90
CA PHE A 269 -0.73 33.31 -4.23
C PHE A 269 -2.07 32.73 -4.65
N TRP A 270 -2.08 31.51 -5.18
CA TRP A 270 -3.32 30.76 -5.33
C TRP A 270 -3.74 30.16 -3.97
N ILE A 271 -5.00 30.31 -3.59
CA ILE A 271 -5.50 29.97 -2.25
C ILE A 271 -6.44 28.77 -2.32
N ALA A 272 -6.13 27.70 -1.57
CA ALA A 272 -6.95 26.50 -1.50
C ALA A 272 -8.32 26.76 -0.83
N PRO A 273 -9.38 26.03 -1.21
CA PRO A 273 -10.73 26.21 -0.65
C PRO A 273 -10.78 26.14 0.88
N ALA A 274 -10.01 25.24 1.50
CA ALA A 274 -10.02 24.99 2.94
C ALA A 274 -9.56 26.18 3.81
N CYS A 275 -8.83 27.16 3.25
CA CYS A 275 -8.40 28.36 3.97
C CYS A 275 -8.84 29.68 3.32
N ARG A 276 -9.63 29.64 2.22
CA ARG A 276 -10.01 30.84 1.46
C ARG A 276 -10.88 31.83 2.25
N GLN A 277 -11.61 31.36 3.27
CA GLN A 277 -12.40 32.21 4.19
C GLN A 277 -11.53 32.92 5.26
N ASN A 278 -10.37 32.37 5.60
CA ASN A 278 -9.44 32.96 6.55
C ASN A 278 -8.00 32.69 6.10
N VAL A 279 -7.45 33.59 5.28
CA VAL A 279 -6.13 33.44 4.65
C VAL A 279 -4.96 33.28 5.65
N THR A 280 -5.14 33.66 6.92
CA THR A 280 -4.13 33.45 7.98
C THR A 280 -3.96 31.98 8.37
N SER A 281 -4.99 31.14 8.18
CA SER A 281 -4.91 29.70 8.42
C SER A 281 -4.19 28.95 7.30
N CYS A 282 -3.92 29.60 6.16
CA CYS A 282 -3.18 28.97 5.06
C CYS A 282 -1.71 28.72 5.42
N ILE A 283 -1.24 27.51 5.07
CA ILE A 283 0.16 27.10 5.07
C ILE A 283 0.79 27.63 3.78
N ALA A 284 1.81 28.46 3.91
CA ALA A 284 2.59 28.91 2.77
C ALA A 284 3.33 27.72 2.13
N THR A 285 2.98 27.43 0.88
CA THR A 285 3.52 26.33 0.07
C THR A 285 4.20 26.90 -1.16
N VAL A 286 5.52 26.74 -1.25
CA VAL A 286 6.33 27.54 -2.18
C VAL A 286 7.34 26.73 -2.97
N THR A 287 7.84 27.31 -4.05
CA THR A 287 8.77 26.67 -4.99
C THR A 287 9.52 27.73 -5.81
N TYR A 288 10.49 27.28 -6.60
CA TYR A 288 11.01 27.99 -7.76
C TYR A 288 10.69 27.19 -9.02
N LYS A 289 10.01 27.79 -10.02
CA LYS A 289 9.69 27.19 -11.34
C LYS A 289 9.20 25.72 -11.32
N SER A 290 8.03 25.46 -10.72
CA SER A 290 7.46 24.11 -10.70
C SER A 290 6.62 23.77 -11.94
N SER A 291 6.51 22.46 -12.24
CA SER A 291 5.55 21.90 -13.20
C SER A 291 4.31 21.29 -12.55
N LEU A 292 4.26 21.26 -11.20
CA LEU A 292 3.36 20.41 -10.40
C LEU A 292 2.17 21.20 -9.81
N TRP A 293 2.01 22.48 -10.19
CA TRP A 293 0.94 23.38 -9.74
C TRP A 293 -0.47 22.77 -9.77
N LEU A 294 -0.83 22.17 -10.90
CA LEU A 294 -2.15 21.57 -11.10
C LEU A 294 -2.38 20.42 -10.11
N SER A 295 -1.38 19.55 -9.92
CA SER A 295 -1.44 18.47 -8.93
C SER A 295 -1.61 19.01 -7.51
N MET A 296 -0.89 20.08 -7.12
CA MET A 296 -1.07 20.72 -5.80
C MET A 296 -2.49 21.29 -5.61
N MET A 297 -3.07 21.91 -6.65
CA MET A 297 -4.45 22.40 -6.62
C MET A 297 -5.43 21.24 -6.41
N HIS A 298 -5.30 20.16 -7.20
CA HIS A 298 -6.10 18.95 -7.04
C HIS A 298 -5.94 18.31 -5.65
N TRP A 299 -4.71 18.17 -5.14
CA TRP A 299 -4.45 17.61 -3.81
C TRP A 299 -5.08 18.47 -2.71
N SER A 300 -4.92 19.80 -2.80
CA SER A 300 -5.45 20.71 -1.80
C SER A 300 -6.97 20.64 -1.68
N THR A 301 -7.66 20.60 -2.83
CA THR A 301 -9.13 20.52 -2.85
C THR A 301 -9.64 19.11 -2.56
N ALA A 302 -8.94 18.05 -2.99
CA ALA A 302 -9.36 16.67 -2.75
C ALA A 302 -9.17 16.19 -1.31
N HIS A 303 -8.15 16.69 -0.61
CA HIS A 303 -7.78 16.27 0.75
C HIS A 303 -8.09 17.31 1.83
N GLY A 304 -8.69 18.45 1.45
CA GLY A 304 -9.06 19.52 2.38
C GLY A 304 -7.88 20.25 3.00
N TRP A 305 -6.79 20.43 2.25
CA TRP A 305 -5.56 21.05 2.74
C TRP A 305 -5.63 22.59 2.69
N PRO A 306 -5.17 23.30 3.74
CA PRO A 306 -5.15 24.76 3.78
C PRO A 306 -3.90 25.32 3.11
N LEU A 307 -3.64 25.03 1.83
CA LEU A 307 -2.42 25.50 1.17
C LEU A 307 -2.60 26.86 0.49
N ALA A 308 -1.58 27.71 0.55
CA ALA A 308 -1.42 28.88 -0.31
C ALA A 308 -0.18 28.68 -1.19
N LEU A 309 -0.38 28.57 -2.51
CA LEU A 309 0.65 28.20 -3.49
C LEU A 309 1.28 29.45 -4.12
N GLY A 310 2.62 29.57 -4.08
CA GLY A 310 3.35 30.69 -4.70
C GLY A 310 4.76 30.33 -5.19
N SER A 311 5.36 31.15 -6.07
CA SER A 311 6.72 30.94 -6.59
C SER A 311 7.64 32.11 -6.29
N TYR A 312 8.89 31.83 -5.99
CA TYR A 312 9.97 32.83 -6.06
C TYR A 312 10.45 33.03 -7.51
N PRO A 313 10.98 34.22 -7.85
CA PRO A 313 11.51 34.53 -9.19
C PRO A 313 12.86 33.87 -9.49
N ASP A 314 13.64 33.55 -8.46
CA ASP A 314 14.97 32.96 -8.58
C ASP A 314 15.25 31.90 -7.50
N GLU A 315 16.15 30.99 -7.86
CA GLU A 315 16.61 29.85 -7.07
C GLU A 315 17.29 30.26 -5.76
N VAL A 316 18.03 31.38 -5.76
CA VAL A 316 18.81 31.83 -4.59
C VAL A 316 17.88 32.31 -3.50
N ASN A 317 16.90 33.16 -3.84
CA ASN A 317 15.87 33.59 -2.91
C ASN A 317 15.04 32.42 -2.39
N PHE A 318 14.65 31.46 -3.25
CA PHE A 318 13.95 30.25 -2.81
C PHE A 318 14.76 29.51 -1.73
N PHE A 319 16.02 29.14 -1.99
CA PHE A 319 16.82 28.39 -1.03
C PHE A 319 17.14 29.17 0.26
N GLU A 320 17.41 30.46 0.17
CA GLU A 320 17.62 31.30 1.37
C GLU A 320 16.37 31.27 2.27
N LYS A 321 15.17 31.41 1.68
CA LYS A 321 13.93 31.34 2.45
C LYS A 321 13.64 29.92 2.94
N MET A 322 13.99 28.88 2.19
CA MET A 322 13.84 27.50 2.67
C MET A 322 14.76 27.21 3.85
N LYS A 323 15.97 27.79 3.91
CA LYS A 323 16.89 27.59 5.04
C LYS A 323 16.32 28.12 6.36
N TYR A 324 15.63 29.26 6.36
CA TYR A 324 15.17 29.91 7.60
C TYR A 324 13.66 29.79 7.87
N GLY A 325 12.80 29.84 6.85
CA GLY A 325 11.34 29.76 7.00
C GLY A 325 10.83 28.36 7.32
N LYS A 326 9.63 28.27 7.89
CA LYS A 326 8.88 27.03 8.14
C LYS A 326 7.82 26.83 7.05
N THR A 327 8.17 26.98 5.79
CA THR A 327 7.24 26.79 4.66
C THR A 327 7.18 25.32 4.24
N LEU A 328 6.02 24.87 3.76
CA LEU A 328 5.96 23.65 2.94
C LEU A 328 6.55 24.00 1.57
N PHE A 329 7.29 23.10 0.92
CA PHE A 329 7.89 23.42 -0.37
C PHE A 329 7.93 22.22 -1.31
N TYR A 330 7.80 22.50 -2.61
CA TYR A 330 8.02 21.48 -3.63
C TYR A 330 9.51 21.40 -4.00
N TRP A 331 9.99 20.19 -4.25
CA TRP A 331 11.33 19.98 -4.76
C TRP A 331 11.42 18.78 -5.73
N TRP A 332 12.46 18.78 -6.57
CA TRP A 332 12.81 17.67 -7.46
C TRP A 332 14.10 17.01 -6.97
N GLU A 333 14.01 15.73 -6.58
CA GLU A 333 15.20 14.94 -6.26
C GLU A 333 15.82 14.35 -7.54
N PRO A 334 17.16 14.30 -7.68
CA PRO A 334 18.17 14.44 -6.61
C PRO A 334 18.91 15.79 -6.51
N GLU A 335 18.28 16.94 -6.81
CA GLU A 335 18.99 18.24 -6.72
C GLU A 335 19.21 18.73 -5.26
N ASN A 336 20.06 18.06 -4.49
CA ASN A 336 20.33 18.42 -3.09
C ASN A 336 21.46 19.46 -2.89
N TYR A 337 22.17 19.83 -3.97
CA TYR A 337 23.44 20.60 -3.99
C TYR A 337 23.51 21.91 -3.18
N ARG A 338 22.35 22.48 -2.89
CA ARG A 338 22.23 23.81 -2.26
C ARG A 338 21.18 23.79 -1.14
N PHE A 339 20.70 22.60 -0.80
CA PHE A 339 19.61 22.37 0.12
C PHE A 339 20.16 21.92 1.47
N ASP A 340 20.87 22.83 2.13
CA ASP A 340 21.33 22.73 3.52
C ASP A 340 20.13 22.85 4.49
N VAL A 341 19.21 21.90 4.31
CA VAL A 341 17.89 21.79 4.93
C VAL A 341 17.57 20.30 4.96
N ASP A 342 17.72 19.69 6.14
CA ASP A 342 17.28 18.32 6.37
C ASP A 342 15.76 18.22 6.15
N LYS A 343 15.37 17.51 5.09
CA LYS A 343 14.03 17.50 4.52
C LYS A 343 13.36 16.14 4.67
N VAL A 344 12.05 16.16 4.91
CA VAL A 344 11.20 14.98 5.00
C VAL A 344 10.06 15.12 3.98
N PRO A 345 9.82 14.11 3.11
CA PRO A 345 8.74 14.16 2.12
C PRO A 345 7.35 14.02 2.76
N LEU A 346 6.36 14.64 2.13
CA LEU A 346 4.95 14.46 2.42
C LEU A 346 4.41 13.18 1.75
N ILE A 347 3.92 12.24 2.56
CA ILE A 347 3.42 10.94 2.11
C ILE A 347 1.99 11.09 1.57
N LEU A 348 1.89 11.16 0.24
CA LEU A 348 0.64 11.15 -0.53
C LEU A 348 0.03 9.74 -0.62
N PRO A 349 -1.26 9.62 -1.00
CA PRO A 349 -1.83 8.34 -1.39
C PRO A 349 -1.13 7.79 -2.63
N VAL A 350 -0.88 6.48 -2.65
CA VAL A 350 -0.20 5.76 -3.75
C VAL A 350 -0.79 6.11 -5.11
N HIS A 351 0.08 6.35 -6.08
CA HIS A 351 -0.27 6.68 -7.46
C HIS A 351 -1.36 5.77 -8.04
N ASN A 352 -2.35 6.36 -8.71
CA ASN A 352 -3.44 5.65 -9.39
C ASN A 352 -3.50 6.05 -10.86
N SER A 353 -2.97 5.21 -11.74
CA SER A 353 -2.83 5.48 -13.17
C SER A 353 -4.18 5.69 -13.87
N SER A 354 -5.25 5.02 -13.42
CA SER A 354 -6.59 5.19 -13.99
C SER A 354 -7.19 6.56 -13.68
N GLU A 355 -7.03 7.08 -12.45
CA GLU A 355 -7.47 8.44 -12.12
C GLU A 355 -6.65 9.48 -12.91
N TRP A 356 -5.33 9.32 -12.96
CA TRP A 356 -4.44 10.24 -13.67
C TRP A 356 -4.71 10.28 -15.18
N ALA A 357 -5.00 9.14 -15.81
CA ALA A 357 -5.36 9.08 -17.24
C ALA A 357 -6.63 9.88 -17.58
N MET A 358 -7.54 10.08 -16.62
CA MET A 358 -8.76 10.87 -16.78
C MET A 358 -8.60 12.34 -16.34
N GLY A 359 -7.38 12.78 -15.97
CA GLY A 359 -7.12 14.13 -15.46
C GLY A 359 -7.43 14.33 -13.97
N ARG A 360 -7.69 13.25 -13.22
CA ARG A 360 -8.05 13.31 -11.79
C ARG A 360 -6.80 13.16 -10.91
N LEU A 361 -6.08 14.26 -10.71
CA LEU A 361 -4.71 14.26 -10.14
C LEU A 361 -4.66 14.24 -8.59
N ARG A 362 -5.38 13.30 -7.94
CA ARG A 362 -5.57 13.31 -6.47
C ARG A 362 -4.57 12.48 -5.67
N THR A 363 -3.88 11.56 -6.33
CA THR A 363 -2.84 10.68 -5.76
C THR A 363 -1.44 11.19 -6.13
N GLU A 364 -0.39 10.52 -5.67
CA GLU A 364 1.00 10.83 -6.04
C GLU A 364 1.22 10.87 -7.57
N GLU A 365 2.10 11.76 -8.04
CA GLU A 365 2.57 11.77 -9.45
C GLU A 365 3.46 10.52 -9.70
N PRO A 366 3.36 9.83 -10.84
CA PRO A 366 4.14 8.62 -11.04
C PRO A 366 5.66 8.94 -11.07
N PRO A 367 6.50 8.13 -10.41
CA PRO A 367 7.92 8.42 -10.27
C PRO A 367 8.64 8.30 -11.62
N GLY A 368 8.96 9.45 -12.20
CA GLY A 368 9.59 9.54 -13.51
C GLY A 368 11.03 9.06 -13.50
N TYR A 369 11.40 8.22 -14.46
CA TYR A 369 12.80 7.87 -14.64
C TYR A 369 13.58 9.03 -15.29
N VAL A 370 14.86 9.10 -14.92
CA VAL A 370 15.83 9.97 -15.57
C VAL A 370 16.52 9.16 -16.64
N GLY A 371 16.64 9.71 -17.85
CA GLY A 371 17.12 9.02 -19.04
C GLY A 371 18.26 9.73 -19.76
N LYS A 372 18.65 9.15 -20.89
CA LYS A 372 19.82 9.52 -21.69
C LYS A 372 19.40 9.74 -23.13
N LEU A 373 19.75 10.90 -23.68
CA LEU A 373 19.47 11.23 -25.08
C LEU A 373 20.78 11.40 -25.85
N VAL A 374 20.84 10.87 -27.06
CA VAL A 374 21.99 11.05 -27.97
C VAL A 374 21.55 11.49 -29.35
N SER A 375 22.45 12.08 -30.14
CA SER A 375 22.18 12.34 -31.56
C SER A 375 22.05 11.03 -32.34
N SER A 376 21.28 11.05 -33.43
CA SER A 376 21.06 9.85 -34.26
C SER A 376 22.35 9.33 -34.91
N ASN A 377 23.30 10.24 -35.19
CA ASN A 377 24.59 9.96 -35.83
C ASN A 377 25.70 9.48 -34.87
N LEU A 378 25.52 9.58 -33.54
CA LEU A 378 26.60 9.27 -32.59
C LEU A 378 27.06 7.81 -32.69
N GLN A 379 26.14 6.87 -32.96
CA GLN A 379 26.45 5.45 -33.05
C GLN A 379 27.40 5.12 -34.22
N SER A 380 27.26 5.81 -35.36
CA SER A 380 28.11 5.59 -36.52
C SER A 380 29.44 6.35 -36.42
N LYS A 381 29.45 7.55 -35.81
CA LYS A 381 30.66 8.37 -35.69
C LYS A 381 31.56 8.00 -34.52
N ALA A 382 31.00 7.65 -33.38
CA ALA A 382 31.76 7.32 -32.17
C ALA A 382 31.14 6.10 -31.44
N PRO A 383 31.20 4.88 -32.03
CA PRO A 383 30.55 3.70 -31.46
C PRO A 383 31.02 3.37 -30.03
N ARG A 384 32.30 3.61 -29.70
CA ARG A 384 32.82 3.45 -28.33
C ARG A 384 32.16 4.40 -27.33
N VAL A 385 31.91 5.65 -27.75
CA VAL A 385 31.22 6.66 -26.93
C VAL A 385 29.73 6.32 -26.80
N TYR A 386 29.08 5.89 -27.88
CA TYR A 386 27.69 5.42 -27.84
C TYR A 386 27.51 4.29 -26.83
N THR A 387 28.34 3.24 -26.89
CA THR A 387 28.28 2.10 -25.94
C THR A 387 28.63 2.52 -24.51
N LEU A 388 29.54 3.48 -24.32
CA LEU A 388 29.77 4.07 -22.99
C LEU A 388 28.50 4.70 -22.44
N ILE A 389 27.83 5.59 -23.20
CA ILE A 389 26.60 6.26 -22.76
C ILE A 389 25.43 5.28 -22.58
N GLU A 390 25.28 4.29 -23.44
CA GLU A 390 24.31 3.20 -23.31
C GLU A 390 24.44 2.49 -21.95
N ARG A 391 25.68 2.24 -21.48
CA ARG A 391 25.97 1.62 -20.17
C ARG A 391 26.12 2.61 -19.02
N PHE A 392 26.15 3.91 -19.30
CA PHE A 392 26.35 4.95 -18.31
C PHE A 392 25.14 5.04 -17.37
N ALA A 393 25.40 4.92 -16.07
CA ALA A 393 24.40 4.96 -15.02
C ALA A 393 25.05 5.38 -13.70
N PHE A 394 24.25 5.93 -12.79
CA PHE A 394 24.62 6.32 -11.44
C PHE A 394 23.66 5.68 -10.43
N ASP A 395 24.18 5.32 -9.26
CA ASP A 395 23.34 5.17 -8.08
C ASP A 395 22.96 6.56 -7.54
N ILE A 396 21.74 6.67 -7.00
CA ILE A 396 21.21 7.96 -6.55
C ILE A 396 21.97 8.52 -5.34
N ARG A 397 22.42 7.66 -4.42
CA ARG A 397 23.15 8.06 -3.22
C ARG A 397 24.55 8.50 -3.57
N MET A 398 25.20 7.79 -4.50
CA MET A 398 26.50 8.18 -5.03
C MET A 398 26.45 9.56 -5.71
N LEU A 399 25.38 9.85 -6.47
CA LEU A 399 25.18 11.17 -7.05
C LEU A 399 24.96 12.24 -5.95
N GLU A 400 24.18 11.93 -4.92
CA GLU A 400 23.98 12.83 -3.76
C GLU A 400 25.27 13.06 -2.95
N GLU A 401 26.13 12.05 -2.76
CA GLU A 401 27.42 12.14 -2.07
C GLU A 401 28.41 13.03 -2.84
N VAL A 402 28.59 12.81 -4.14
CA VAL A 402 29.46 13.67 -4.99
C VAL A 402 28.97 15.11 -5.00
N VAL A 403 27.65 15.30 -5.06
CA VAL A 403 26.97 16.59 -4.95
C VAL A 403 27.23 17.24 -3.57
N GLN A 404 27.17 16.49 -2.48
CA GLN A 404 27.46 16.99 -1.13
C GLN A 404 28.92 17.44 -0.96
N VAL A 405 29.88 16.61 -1.40
CA VAL A 405 31.33 16.93 -1.34
C VAL A 405 31.65 18.21 -2.13
N LEU A 406 31.06 18.37 -3.31
CA LEU A 406 31.19 19.59 -4.12
C LEU A 406 30.63 20.83 -3.39
N ALA A 407 29.54 20.69 -2.63
CA ALA A 407 28.92 21.80 -1.89
C ALA A 407 29.79 22.22 -0.68
N GLU A 408 30.33 21.25 0.06
CA GLU A 408 31.25 21.46 1.18
C GLU A 408 32.58 22.08 0.72
N GLY A 409 33.03 21.78 -0.50
CA GLY A 409 34.16 22.42 -1.17
C GLY A 409 33.96 23.91 -1.53
N GLY A 410 32.82 24.52 -1.17
CA GLY A 410 32.55 25.95 -1.36
C GLY A 410 32.20 26.36 -2.79
N VAL A 411 31.89 25.40 -3.66
CA VAL A 411 31.70 25.62 -5.10
C VAL A 411 30.28 26.13 -5.38
N SER A 412 30.09 27.44 -5.46
CA SER A 412 28.74 28.02 -5.49
C SER A 412 28.13 28.04 -6.90
N ALA A 413 26.82 27.78 -7.02
CA ALA A 413 26.09 28.03 -8.27
C ALA A 413 25.85 29.54 -8.55
N ARG A 414 26.55 30.44 -7.84
CA ARG A 414 26.65 31.88 -8.18
C ARG A 414 27.89 32.18 -9.02
N ASP A 415 28.87 31.28 -9.04
CA ASP A 415 30.00 31.34 -9.95
C ASP A 415 29.52 31.02 -11.38
N ARG A 416 29.98 31.82 -12.35
CA ARG A 416 29.72 31.54 -13.77
C ARG A 416 30.43 30.23 -14.12
N LEU A 417 29.71 29.12 -14.24
CA LEU A 417 30.33 27.81 -14.49
C LEU A 417 31.20 27.78 -15.77
N GLY A 418 30.91 28.61 -16.77
CA GLY A 418 31.77 28.78 -17.94
C GLY A 418 33.17 29.38 -17.66
N GLU A 419 33.38 29.99 -16.49
CA GLU A 419 34.66 30.59 -16.05
C GLU A 419 35.40 29.72 -15.01
N ARG A 420 34.79 28.64 -14.49
CA ARG A 420 35.36 27.76 -13.44
C ARG A 420 35.02 26.27 -13.60
N ASN A 421 35.23 25.71 -14.78
CA ASN A 421 35.25 24.25 -14.96
C ASN A 421 36.31 23.57 -14.06
N ASP A 422 37.38 24.29 -13.70
CA ASP A 422 38.52 23.78 -12.91
C ASP A 422 38.15 23.35 -11.48
N VAL A 423 37.12 23.94 -10.86
CA VAL A 423 36.78 23.63 -9.47
C VAL A 423 36.00 22.32 -9.34
N ILE A 424 35.06 22.04 -10.25
CA ILE A 424 34.37 20.73 -10.29
C ILE A 424 35.36 19.63 -10.68
N PHE A 425 36.26 19.92 -11.62
CA PHE A 425 37.37 19.06 -12.01
C PHE A 425 38.26 18.71 -10.80
N ARG A 426 38.73 19.71 -10.03
CA ARG A 426 39.54 19.48 -8.82
C ARG A 426 38.83 18.73 -7.71
N ALA A 427 37.55 18.99 -7.47
CA ALA A 427 36.80 18.32 -6.42
C ALA A 427 36.49 16.84 -6.76
N ALA A 428 36.31 16.50 -8.04
CA ALA A 428 36.30 15.11 -8.50
C ALA A 428 37.66 14.40 -8.35
N CYS A 429 38.76 15.17 -8.23
CA CYS A 429 40.14 14.68 -8.05
C CYS A 429 40.64 14.73 -6.58
N GLY A 430 39.79 15.07 -5.61
CA GLY A 430 40.17 15.21 -4.21
C GLY A 430 40.14 13.89 -3.44
N SER A 431 41.29 13.37 -3.02
CA SER A 431 41.42 12.09 -2.32
C SER A 431 41.41 12.21 -0.78
N SER A 432 40.94 11.18 -0.08
CA SER A 432 40.96 11.01 1.40
C SER A 432 41.24 9.52 1.75
N PRO A 433 41.48 9.03 2.99
CA PRO A 433 42.26 7.78 3.22
C PRO A 433 41.50 6.42 3.28
N ALA A 434 42.07 5.34 2.71
CA ALA A 434 41.47 4.00 2.60
C ALA A 434 40.99 3.32 3.90
N SER A 435 39.88 2.58 3.78
CA SER A 435 39.31 1.68 4.79
C SER A 435 39.41 0.21 4.30
N PRO A 436 39.49 -0.79 5.21
CA PRO A 436 39.13 -2.18 4.88
C PRO A 436 37.75 -2.24 4.20
N CYS A 437 37.50 -3.27 3.36
CA CYS A 437 36.23 -3.42 2.63
C CYS A 437 35.04 -3.09 3.54
N GLY A 438 34.22 -2.13 3.12
CA GLY A 438 33.10 -1.65 3.91
C GLY A 438 32.04 -2.74 4.08
N GLY A 439 31.23 -2.62 5.13
CA GLY A 439 30.04 -3.47 5.25
C GLY A 439 29.20 -3.37 3.98
N GLY A 440 28.81 -4.52 3.44
CA GLY A 440 28.10 -4.67 2.16
C GLY A 440 28.97 -5.23 1.02
N GLN A 441 30.28 -5.17 1.18
CA GLN A 441 31.27 -5.62 0.19
C GLN A 441 31.98 -6.93 0.61
N PHE A 442 32.64 -7.58 -0.34
CA PHE A 442 33.45 -8.80 -0.13
C PHE A 442 34.74 -8.80 -0.96
N LEU A 443 35.76 -9.53 -0.51
CA LEU A 443 37.04 -9.64 -1.23
C LEU A 443 36.96 -10.69 -2.35
N LEU A 444 37.38 -10.35 -3.57
CA LEU A 444 37.34 -11.28 -4.72
C LEU A 444 38.44 -12.36 -4.68
N SER A 445 39.63 -12.04 -4.18
CA SER A 445 40.77 -12.96 -4.05
C SER A 445 41.75 -12.45 -2.98
N ARG A 446 42.37 -13.35 -2.21
CA ARG A 446 43.43 -13.01 -1.24
C ARG A 446 44.82 -13.17 -1.87
N GLY A 447 45.69 -12.20 -1.63
CA GLY A 447 47.08 -12.14 -2.10
C GLY A 447 47.54 -10.69 -2.22
N ASP A 448 48.82 -10.46 -2.54
CA ASP A 448 49.38 -9.12 -2.77
C ASP A 448 48.74 -8.41 -3.98
N GLU A 449 48.06 -9.16 -4.85
CA GLU A 449 47.27 -8.70 -6.00
C GLU A 449 45.76 -8.67 -5.72
N ALA A 450 45.31 -8.46 -4.48
CA ALA A 450 43.88 -8.45 -4.13
C ALA A 450 43.09 -7.40 -4.96
N VAL A 451 42.41 -7.87 -6.01
CA VAL A 451 41.90 -7.05 -7.14
C VAL A 451 40.70 -6.14 -6.82
N GLY A 452 40.37 -5.96 -5.54
CA GLY A 452 39.30 -5.08 -5.05
C GLY A 452 38.16 -5.79 -4.33
N CYS A 453 37.30 -4.99 -3.71
CA CYS A 453 36.07 -5.43 -3.07
C CYS A 453 34.92 -5.42 -4.10
N SER A 454 34.08 -6.45 -4.11
CA SER A 454 32.83 -6.51 -4.88
C SER A 454 31.61 -6.37 -3.97
N ILE A 455 30.46 -5.97 -4.51
CA ILE A 455 29.21 -5.85 -3.73
C ILE A 455 28.51 -7.21 -3.57
N CYS A 456 27.88 -7.44 -2.42
CA CYS A 456 26.93 -8.54 -2.31
C CYS A 456 25.67 -8.22 -3.13
N SER A 457 25.29 -9.14 -4.02
CA SER A 457 24.04 -9.06 -4.80
C SER A 457 22.81 -9.12 -3.88
N ALA A 458 21.63 -8.79 -4.41
CA ALA A 458 20.37 -9.06 -3.73
C ALA A 458 20.30 -10.52 -3.23
N GLY A 459 19.72 -10.72 -2.04
CA GLY A 459 19.72 -11.97 -1.29
C GLY A 459 21.06 -12.33 -0.60
N ARG A 460 22.08 -11.46 -0.65
CA ARG A 460 23.38 -11.71 0.00
C ARG A 460 23.80 -10.53 0.87
N PHE A 461 24.50 -10.83 1.95
CA PHE A 461 25.09 -9.83 2.83
C PHE A 461 26.59 -10.08 3.06
N SER A 462 27.29 -9.02 3.43
CA SER A 462 28.70 -9.05 3.78
C SER A 462 28.88 -9.66 5.17
N GLU A 463 29.42 -10.88 5.22
CA GLU A 463 29.73 -11.60 6.44
C GLU A 463 31.25 -11.51 6.71
N ALA A 464 31.61 -11.12 7.94
CA ALA A 464 32.98 -11.11 8.40
C ALA A 464 33.55 -12.54 8.48
N LEU A 465 34.71 -12.75 7.86
CA LEU A 465 35.44 -14.01 7.83
C LEU A 465 36.83 -13.82 8.46
N LEU A 466 37.08 -14.53 9.56
CA LEU A 466 38.41 -14.63 10.18
C LEU A 466 38.97 -16.03 9.94
N ASP A 467 40.14 -16.11 9.30
CA ASP A 467 40.85 -17.36 9.02
C ASP A 467 42.35 -17.22 9.35
N GLY A 468 43.14 -18.24 8.99
CA GLY A 468 44.59 -18.28 9.27
C GLY A 468 45.42 -17.17 8.60
N GLU A 469 44.84 -16.41 7.67
CA GLU A 469 45.47 -15.28 6.99
C GLU A 469 44.91 -13.92 7.46
N GLY A 470 44.00 -13.91 8.43
CA GLY A 470 43.42 -12.70 9.02
C GLY A 470 41.97 -12.41 8.60
N PHE A 471 41.54 -11.17 8.86
CA PHE A 471 40.14 -10.74 8.76
C PHE A 471 39.79 -10.23 7.36
N THR A 472 38.66 -10.69 6.80
CA THR A 472 38.11 -10.23 5.52
C THR A 472 36.58 -10.26 5.54
N TYR A 473 35.93 -9.94 4.41
CA TYR A 473 34.49 -10.11 4.22
C TYR A 473 34.17 -11.02 3.03
N ARG A 474 33.14 -11.85 3.16
CA ARG A 474 32.59 -12.73 2.11
C ARG A 474 31.10 -12.48 1.92
N CYS A 475 30.53 -12.75 0.74
CA CYS A 475 29.08 -12.69 0.56
C CYS A 475 28.38 -14.00 0.96
N ALA A 476 27.88 -14.02 2.19
CA ALA A 476 26.94 -15.04 2.64
C ALA A 476 25.56 -14.82 1.98
N LEU A 477 24.84 -15.92 1.73
CA LEU A 477 23.40 -15.84 1.44
C LEU A 477 22.68 -15.41 2.72
N CYS A 478 21.62 -14.61 2.59
CA CYS A 478 20.73 -14.35 3.71
C CYS A 478 20.20 -15.68 4.27
N PRO A 479 20.35 -15.96 5.57
CA PRO A 479 19.80 -17.19 6.15
C PRO A 479 18.27 -17.22 6.01
N PRO A 480 17.64 -18.41 5.95
CA PRO A 480 16.19 -18.54 5.99
C PRO A 480 15.59 -17.72 7.14
N GLY A 481 14.43 -17.14 6.91
CA GLY A 481 13.78 -16.18 7.80
C GLY A 481 14.26 -14.75 7.64
N THR A 482 15.33 -14.51 6.86
CA THR A 482 15.79 -13.16 6.52
C THR A 482 15.79 -12.94 5.02
N TYR A 483 15.67 -11.68 4.60
CA TYR A 483 15.73 -11.26 3.21
C TYR A 483 16.58 -10.00 3.04
N GLN A 484 16.97 -9.73 1.80
CA GLN A 484 17.74 -8.54 1.47
C GLN A 484 17.45 -8.16 0.02
N GLU A 485 16.81 -7.00 -0.16
CA GLU A 485 16.16 -6.59 -1.42
C GLU A 485 17.13 -5.91 -2.41
N PHE A 486 18.10 -5.16 -1.90
CA PHE A 486 19.02 -4.34 -2.67
C PHE A 486 20.39 -5.00 -2.81
N ALA A 487 21.35 -4.39 -3.49
CA ALA A 487 22.75 -4.83 -3.37
C ALA A 487 23.42 -4.17 -2.15
N ASN A 488 24.65 -4.60 -1.83
CA ASN A 488 25.56 -3.93 -0.90
C ASN A 488 25.01 -3.71 0.53
N GLN A 489 24.19 -4.64 1.06
CA GLN A 489 23.75 -4.56 2.45
C GLN A 489 24.66 -5.35 3.40
N ILE A 490 24.81 -4.82 4.60
CA ILE A 490 25.74 -5.30 5.63
C ILE A 490 25.12 -6.41 6.50
N SER A 491 23.81 -6.58 6.39
CA SER A 491 22.97 -7.54 7.12
C SER A 491 21.76 -7.89 6.25
N CYS A 492 21.04 -8.94 6.65
CA CYS A 492 19.73 -9.26 6.10
C CYS A 492 18.64 -8.87 7.09
N ASN A 493 17.55 -8.31 6.58
CA ASN A 493 16.41 -7.94 7.39
C ASN A 493 15.63 -9.19 7.77
N HIS A 494 15.16 -9.29 9.01
CA HIS A 494 14.21 -10.33 9.38
C HIS A 494 12.91 -10.16 8.57
N CYS A 495 12.31 -11.29 8.17
CA CYS A 495 10.95 -11.25 7.66
C CYS A 495 10.02 -10.69 8.73
N ALA A 496 9.33 -9.59 8.42
CA ALA A 496 8.31 -9.02 9.27
C ALA A 496 7.17 -10.02 9.52
N LEU A 497 6.41 -9.79 10.59
CA LEU A 497 5.26 -10.63 10.97
C LEU A 497 4.34 -10.92 9.78
N GLY A 498 3.81 -12.14 9.71
CA GLY A 498 3.01 -12.63 8.59
C GLY A 498 3.78 -12.88 7.29
N ARG A 499 5.11 -12.77 7.27
CA ARG A 499 5.95 -13.11 6.12
C ARG A 499 7.06 -14.08 6.50
N VAL A 500 7.51 -14.86 5.53
CA VAL A 500 8.56 -15.86 5.70
C VAL A 500 9.51 -15.93 4.50
N ALA A 501 10.72 -16.40 4.76
CA ALA A 501 11.70 -16.78 3.74
C ALA A 501 12.17 -18.21 4.06
N ASN A 502 11.70 -19.19 3.29
CA ASN A 502 11.99 -20.61 3.51
C ASN A 502 13.33 -21.08 2.92
N GLN A 503 13.96 -20.24 2.11
CA GLN A 503 15.24 -20.53 1.44
C GLN A 503 16.28 -19.46 1.78
N ALA A 504 17.54 -19.88 1.81
CA ALA A 504 18.65 -18.94 1.91
C ALA A 504 18.77 -18.17 0.59
N GLY A 505 19.10 -16.87 0.67
CA GLY A 505 19.21 -16.03 -0.52
C GLY A 505 17.96 -15.25 -0.90
N ALA A 506 16.96 -15.16 -0.03
CA ALA A 506 15.70 -14.48 -0.34
C ALA A 506 15.90 -12.97 -0.58
N THR A 507 15.38 -12.48 -1.71
CA THR A 507 15.35 -11.04 -2.04
C THR A 507 14.12 -10.33 -1.48
N GLU A 508 13.08 -11.08 -1.12
CA GLU A 508 11.85 -10.61 -0.47
C GLU A 508 11.30 -11.71 0.43
N CYS A 509 10.49 -11.35 1.44
CA CYS A 509 9.74 -12.34 2.23
C CYS A 509 8.32 -12.53 1.69
N GLY A 510 7.99 -13.77 1.34
CA GLY A 510 6.65 -14.14 0.90
C GLY A 510 5.62 -14.02 2.02
N LEU A 511 4.40 -13.63 1.68
CA LEU A 511 3.27 -13.64 2.62
C LEU A 511 2.91 -15.07 3.02
N CYS A 512 2.55 -15.29 4.28
CA CYS A 512 2.00 -16.58 4.69
C CYS A 512 0.73 -16.93 3.89
N PRO A 513 0.64 -18.15 3.32
CA PRO A 513 -0.54 -18.62 2.62
C PRO A 513 -1.74 -18.77 3.56
N LEU A 514 -2.93 -18.91 2.97
CA LEU A 514 -4.17 -19.04 3.72
C LEU A 514 -4.13 -20.28 4.64
N GLY A 515 -4.66 -20.13 5.86
CA GLY A 515 -4.58 -21.15 6.91
C GLY A 515 -3.21 -21.28 7.58
N THR A 516 -2.32 -20.29 7.39
CA THR A 516 -1.03 -20.23 8.07
C THR A 516 -0.67 -18.80 8.50
N PHE A 517 0.09 -18.66 9.58
CA PHE A 517 0.51 -17.38 10.15
C PHE A 517 2.01 -17.37 10.50
N ALA A 518 2.56 -16.18 10.72
CA ALA A 518 3.90 -16.00 11.29
C ALA A 518 3.82 -14.94 12.41
N ASP A 519 3.89 -15.42 13.64
CA ASP A 519 3.75 -14.68 14.91
C ASP A 519 5.03 -13.97 15.38
N GLN A 520 6.16 -14.30 14.76
CA GLN A 520 7.49 -13.83 15.13
C GLN A 520 8.23 -13.34 13.89
N GLU A 521 9.06 -12.31 14.08
CA GLU A 521 9.99 -11.88 13.05
C GLU A 521 11.03 -12.96 12.79
N GLY A 522 11.50 -13.09 11.54
CA GLY A 522 12.54 -14.06 11.22
C GLY A 522 12.04 -15.49 10.99
N ARG A 523 10.73 -15.72 10.88
CA ARG A 523 10.16 -17.06 10.66
C ARG A 523 10.58 -17.63 9.29
N THR A 524 11.07 -18.87 9.31
CA THR A 524 11.49 -19.61 8.10
C THR A 524 10.33 -20.35 7.42
N ALA A 525 9.27 -20.63 8.16
CA ALA A 525 8.04 -21.26 7.70
C ALA A 525 6.86 -20.70 8.49
N CYS A 526 5.69 -20.67 7.85
CA CYS A 526 4.46 -20.25 8.51
C CYS A 526 3.91 -21.41 9.35
N GLU A 527 3.44 -21.11 10.56
CA GLU A 527 2.75 -22.09 11.39
C GLU A 527 1.33 -22.29 10.86
N SER A 528 0.85 -23.53 10.88
CA SER A 528 -0.52 -23.86 10.46
C SER A 528 -1.51 -23.46 11.54
N CYS A 529 -2.68 -22.97 11.12
CA CYS A 529 -3.85 -22.78 11.97
C CYS A 529 -4.42 -24.10 12.55
N GLY A 530 -3.87 -25.26 12.18
CA GLY A 530 -4.39 -26.58 12.52
C GLY A 530 -5.23 -27.21 11.41
N TYR A 531 -5.70 -28.43 11.65
CA TYR A 531 -6.59 -29.12 10.70
C TYR A 531 -7.94 -28.41 10.60
N ASP A 532 -8.40 -28.17 9.37
CA ASP A 532 -9.67 -27.54 9.01
C ASP A 532 -9.90 -26.08 9.48
N CYS A 533 -8.84 -25.39 9.93
CA CYS A 533 -8.83 -23.96 10.26
C CYS A 533 -8.20 -23.11 9.13
N TRP A 534 -8.76 -21.94 8.83
CA TRP A 534 -8.22 -20.96 7.87
C TRP A 534 -7.98 -19.58 8.53
N THR A 535 -7.10 -18.79 7.94
CA THR A 535 -6.84 -17.41 8.36
C THR A 535 -7.95 -16.50 7.88
N THR A 536 -8.88 -16.13 8.77
CA THR A 536 -10.06 -15.32 8.41
C THR A 536 -10.30 -14.15 9.37
N LYS A 537 -10.80 -13.03 8.84
CA LYS A 537 -11.10 -11.83 9.62
C LYS A 537 -12.53 -11.39 9.41
N GLU A 538 -13.22 -11.04 10.50
CA GLU A 538 -14.56 -10.46 10.45
C GLU A 538 -14.49 -9.04 9.87
N LEU A 539 -15.26 -8.80 8.80
CA LEU A 539 -15.55 -7.47 8.29
C LEU A 539 -17.03 -7.15 8.49
N LEU A 540 -17.31 -5.93 8.94
CA LEU A 540 -18.67 -5.39 8.95
C LEU A 540 -18.96 -4.75 7.59
N PHE A 541 -19.73 -5.44 6.76
CA PHE A 541 -20.26 -4.88 5.53
C PHE A 541 -21.50 -4.03 5.83
N PHE A 542 -21.43 -2.75 5.53
CA PHE A 542 -22.58 -1.86 5.54
C PHE A 542 -23.20 -1.81 4.14
N PHE A 543 -24.46 -2.22 4.04
CA PHE A 543 -25.26 -2.05 2.84
C PHE A 543 -26.31 -0.95 3.06
N PHE A 544 -26.40 -0.02 2.11
CA PHE A 544 -27.30 1.12 2.16
C PHE A 544 -28.50 0.85 1.23
N ASP A 545 -29.60 0.36 1.78
CA ASP A 545 -30.85 0.14 1.03
C ASP A 545 -31.86 1.27 1.29
N GLY A 546 -31.48 2.47 0.84
CA GLY A 546 -32.32 3.67 0.72
C GLY A 546 -32.98 4.25 1.99
N SER A 547 -32.99 3.53 3.11
CA SER A 547 -33.82 3.81 4.29
C SER A 547 -33.29 3.22 5.59
N ASN A 548 -32.47 2.15 5.55
CA ASN A 548 -31.84 1.53 6.72
C ASN A 548 -30.36 1.24 6.45
N VAL A 549 -29.54 1.34 7.50
CA VAL A 549 -28.15 0.88 7.50
C VAL A 549 -28.14 -0.59 7.93
N GLY A 550 -28.11 -1.50 6.95
CA GLY A 550 -27.97 -2.93 7.19
C GLY A 550 -26.50 -3.30 7.40
N GLY A 551 -26.14 -3.76 8.59
CA GLY A 551 -24.81 -4.30 8.89
C GLY A 551 -24.79 -5.82 8.79
N ALA A 552 -24.08 -6.37 7.80
CA ALA A 552 -23.82 -7.80 7.69
C ALA A 552 -22.37 -8.10 8.10
N ARG A 553 -22.19 -9.00 9.07
CA ARG A 553 -20.87 -9.53 9.43
C ARG A 553 -20.49 -10.61 8.40
N ARG A 554 -19.33 -10.46 7.76
CA ARG A 554 -18.81 -11.46 6.81
C ARG A 554 -17.34 -11.74 7.10
N TRP A 555 -17.00 -13.01 7.19
CA TRP A 555 -15.61 -13.45 7.28
C TRP A 555 -14.96 -13.41 5.90
N ILE A 556 -13.75 -12.88 5.83
CA ILE A 556 -12.92 -12.93 4.62
C ILE A 556 -11.60 -13.66 4.90
N GLU A 557 -11.10 -14.36 3.90
CA GLU A 557 -9.79 -15.00 3.91
C GLU A 557 -8.68 -13.95 3.81
N VAL A 558 -7.69 -14.03 4.70
CA VAL A 558 -6.58 -13.08 4.78
C VAL A 558 -5.23 -13.81 4.74
N ARG A 559 -4.35 -13.36 3.84
CA ARG A 559 -2.95 -13.83 3.75
C ARG A 559 -2.02 -12.96 4.58
N GLY A 560 -0.89 -13.52 4.99
CA GLY A 560 0.14 -12.83 5.74
C GLY A 560 -0.29 -12.43 7.15
N VAL A 561 -0.92 -13.35 7.86
CA VAL A 561 -1.42 -13.14 9.22
C VAL A 561 -0.30 -13.20 10.27
N THR A 562 -0.40 -12.33 11.28
CA THR A 562 0.62 -12.08 12.30
C THR A 562 0.34 -12.74 13.66
N SER A 563 -0.76 -13.49 13.82
CA SER A 563 -1.11 -14.18 15.08
C SER A 563 -2.08 -15.34 14.82
N ASN A 564 -2.07 -16.34 15.69
CA ASN A 564 -3.04 -17.44 15.71
C ASN A 564 -4.48 -16.96 16.01
N ASP A 565 -4.68 -15.75 16.57
CA ASP A 565 -6.01 -15.20 16.89
C ASP A 565 -6.94 -15.03 15.67
N VAL A 566 -6.38 -15.10 14.46
CA VAL A 566 -7.07 -14.96 13.17
C VAL A 566 -7.34 -16.34 12.53
N CYS A 567 -6.95 -17.42 13.20
CA CYS A 567 -7.23 -18.79 12.77
C CYS A 567 -8.64 -19.22 13.24
N ALA A 568 -9.50 -19.53 12.29
CA ALA A 568 -10.92 -19.78 12.51
C ALA A 568 -11.46 -20.82 11.53
N CYS A 569 -12.59 -21.47 11.87
CA CYS A 569 -13.22 -22.42 10.97
C CYS A 569 -13.76 -21.73 9.71
N VAL A 570 -13.69 -22.43 8.58
CA VAL A 570 -14.27 -21.97 7.30
C VAL A 570 -15.81 -22.00 7.33
N GLU A 571 -16.44 -21.25 6.42
CA GLU A 571 -17.89 -21.32 6.20
C GLU A 571 -18.34 -22.76 5.91
N GLY A 572 -19.44 -23.20 6.53
CA GLY A 572 -19.88 -24.61 6.52
C GLY A 572 -19.24 -25.50 7.59
N ARG A 573 -18.36 -24.96 8.46
CA ARG A 573 -17.80 -25.63 9.63
C ARG A 573 -17.99 -24.81 10.91
N HIS A 574 -17.92 -25.46 12.07
CA HIS A 574 -17.93 -24.80 13.39
C HIS A 574 -16.81 -25.32 14.29
N LEU A 575 -16.41 -24.51 15.27
CA LEU A 575 -15.41 -24.91 16.27
C LEU A 575 -16.06 -25.79 17.35
N TRP A 576 -15.47 -26.96 17.61
CA TRP A 576 -15.89 -27.90 18.65
C TRP A 576 -14.66 -28.57 19.28
N GLN A 577 -14.54 -28.49 20.61
CA GLN A 577 -13.42 -29.06 21.38
C GLN A 577 -11.99 -28.77 20.82
N GLY A 578 -11.82 -27.64 20.12
CA GLY A 578 -10.55 -27.25 19.49
C GLY A 578 -10.32 -27.77 18.07
N GLN A 579 -11.33 -28.35 17.41
CA GLN A 579 -11.30 -28.82 16.02
C GLN A 579 -12.48 -28.20 15.22
N CYS A 580 -12.32 -28.09 13.89
CA CYS A 580 -13.36 -27.53 13.02
C CYS A 580 -14.20 -28.64 12.37
N GLU A 581 -15.36 -28.95 12.94
CA GLU A 581 -16.24 -30.01 12.46
C GLU A 581 -17.14 -29.56 11.31
N LEU A 582 -17.52 -30.50 10.43
CA LEU A 582 -18.41 -30.24 9.29
C LEU A 582 -19.84 -30.08 9.79
N CYS A 583 -20.52 -29.00 9.38
CA CYS A 583 -21.90 -28.78 9.78
C CYS A 583 -22.84 -29.72 9.02
N LEU A 584 -23.62 -30.49 9.80
CA LEU A 584 -24.60 -31.44 9.28
C LEU A 584 -25.84 -30.74 8.71
N GLU A 585 -26.60 -31.48 7.89
CA GLU A 585 -27.86 -30.99 7.30
C GLU A 585 -28.82 -30.51 8.39
N GLY A 586 -29.31 -29.28 8.26
CA GLY A 586 -30.17 -28.63 9.25
C GLY A 586 -29.45 -27.66 10.18
N ALA A 587 -28.12 -27.56 10.12
CA ALA A 587 -27.35 -26.49 10.73
C ALA A 587 -26.79 -25.49 9.69
N THR A 588 -26.59 -24.25 10.13
CA THR A 588 -25.93 -23.17 9.41
C THR A 588 -24.76 -22.66 10.24
N CYS A 589 -23.58 -22.59 9.62
CA CYS A 589 -22.32 -22.26 10.29
C CYS A 589 -21.53 -21.26 9.47
N LEU A 590 -21.33 -20.07 10.02
CA LEU A 590 -20.65 -18.94 9.39
C LEU A 590 -19.18 -18.86 9.83
N GLY A 591 -18.53 -20.00 10.04
CA GLY A 591 -17.14 -20.12 10.47
C GLY A 591 -16.97 -20.26 11.99
N PRO A 592 -16.19 -19.39 12.67
CA PRO A 592 -15.87 -19.55 14.09
C PRO A 592 -17.03 -19.22 15.05
N THR A 593 -18.16 -18.72 14.53
CA THR A 593 -19.36 -18.42 15.32
C THR A 593 -20.06 -19.70 15.80
N ASN A 594 -20.78 -19.63 16.92
CA ASN A 594 -21.63 -20.73 17.39
C ASN A 594 -22.51 -21.30 16.25
N LEU A 595 -22.58 -22.62 16.16
CA LEU A 595 -23.48 -23.34 15.25
C LEU A 595 -24.91 -22.85 15.47
N THR A 596 -25.65 -22.61 14.38
CA THR A 596 -27.07 -22.26 14.44
C THR A 596 -27.90 -23.31 13.73
N LEU A 597 -29.04 -23.67 14.33
CA LEU A 597 -29.97 -24.66 13.82
C LEU A 597 -31.04 -23.98 12.98
N ASN A 598 -31.34 -24.58 11.83
CA ASN A 598 -32.43 -24.16 10.98
C ASN A 598 -33.77 -24.59 11.61
N PRO A 599 -34.88 -23.85 11.37
CA PRO A 599 -36.20 -24.25 11.87
C PRO A 599 -36.58 -25.69 11.47
N GLY A 600 -37.09 -26.46 12.43
CA GLY A 600 -37.37 -27.88 12.29
C GLY A 600 -36.23 -28.83 12.67
N PHE A 601 -35.08 -28.32 13.12
CA PHE A 601 -33.94 -29.11 13.59
C PHE A 601 -33.56 -28.76 15.04
N PHE A 602 -32.95 -29.73 15.72
CA PHE A 602 -32.54 -29.67 17.13
C PHE A 602 -31.17 -30.35 17.31
N ALA A 603 -30.32 -29.80 18.17
CA ALA A 603 -29.08 -30.42 18.65
C ALA A 603 -28.93 -30.09 20.14
N PHE A 604 -28.20 -30.93 20.89
CA PHE A 604 -28.00 -30.73 22.33
C PHE A 604 -26.92 -29.66 22.60
N PRO A 605 -27.01 -28.86 23.67
CA PRO A 605 -25.94 -27.93 24.08
C PRO A 605 -24.59 -28.61 24.31
N GLU A 606 -24.61 -29.86 24.78
CA GLU A 606 -23.44 -30.66 25.13
C GLU A 606 -22.81 -31.38 23.93
N ASP A 607 -23.52 -31.46 22.80
CA ASP A 607 -23.11 -32.10 21.55
C ASP A 607 -23.80 -31.41 20.35
N PRO A 608 -23.36 -30.19 19.98
CA PRO A 608 -24.06 -29.33 19.02
C PRO A 608 -23.87 -29.76 17.56
N GLY A 609 -22.85 -30.58 17.26
CA GLY A 609 -22.61 -31.14 15.93
C GLY A 609 -23.63 -32.23 15.55
N ASN A 610 -24.31 -32.81 16.53
CA ASN A 610 -25.25 -33.92 16.36
C ASN A 610 -26.67 -33.40 16.12
N VAL A 611 -26.98 -33.14 14.84
CA VAL A 611 -28.21 -32.47 14.41
C VAL A 611 -29.33 -33.49 14.12
N PHE A 612 -30.45 -33.34 14.81
CA PHE A 612 -31.65 -34.16 14.68
C PHE A 612 -32.78 -33.38 14.00
N ARG A 613 -33.47 -34.01 13.05
CA ARG A 613 -34.70 -33.46 12.45
C ARG A 613 -35.90 -33.72 13.35
N CYS A 614 -36.70 -32.70 13.62
CA CYS A 614 -37.86 -32.82 14.50
C CYS A 614 -39.07 -33.43 13.78
N PHE A 615 -39.53 -34.58 14.28
CA PHE A 615 -40.61 -35.36 13.66
C PHE A 615 -42.00 -34.95 14.14
N GLY A 616 -43.00 -35.13 13.28
CA GLY A 616 -44.40 -34.79 13.53
C GLY A 616 -44.71 -33.33 13.27
N ASN A 617 -44.31 -32.43 14.17
CA ASN A 617 -44.49 -30.98 14.03
C ASN A 617 -43.13 -30.27 14.11
N SER A 618 -42.71 -29.63 13.01
CA SER A 618 -41.44 -28.92 12.93
C SER A 618 -41.39 -27.66 13.80
N GLN A 619 -42.53 -27.05 14.14
CA GLN A 619 -42.60 -25.85 14.99
C GLN A 619 -42.21 -26.10 16.46
N ARG A 620 -42.08 -27.38 16.87
CA ARG A 620 -41.48 -27.76 18.17
C ARG A 620 -40.03 -27.27 18.32
N CYS A 621 -39.34 -27.15 17.19
CA CYS A 621 -37.93 -26.81 17.09
C CYS A 621 -37.81 -25.51 16.27
N PRO A 622 -37.83 -24.34 16.92
CA PRO A 622 -37.84 -23.05 16.22
C PRO A 622 -36.53 -22.74 15.46
N GLY A 623 -35.48 -23.55 15.66
CA GLY A 623 -34.11 -23.22 15.27
C GLY A 623 -33.44 -22.31 16.29
N GLY A 624 -32.29 -21.72 15.92
CA GLY A 624 -31.49 -20.88 16.80
C GLY A 624 -30.28 -21.62 17.39
N LEU A 625 -29.94 -21.37 18.65
CA LEU A 625 -28.79 -22.02 19.29
C LEU A 625 -29.11 -23.48 19.68
N PRO A 626 -28.11 -24.38 19.78
CA PRO A 626 -28.28 -25.71 20.37
C PRO A 626 -29.02 -25.68 21.72
N GLY A 627 -29.92 -26.64 21.93
CA GLY A 627 -30.86 -26.67 23.07
C GLY A 627 -32.10 -25.78 22.93
N SER A 628 -32.28 -25.04 21.83
CA SER A 628 -33.47 -24.20 21.62
C SER A 628 -34.70 -25.05 21.27
N CYS A 629 -35.67 -25.07 22.16
CA CYS A 629 -37.01 -25.65 21.95
C CYS A 629 -38.10 -24.58 22.01
N ALA A 630 -39.29 -24.89 21.46
CA ALA A 630 -40.47 -24.05 21.62
C ALA A 630 -40.91 -23.93 23.10
N ALA A 631 -41.67 -22.90 23.45
CA ALA A 631 -42.04 -22.62 24.84
C ALA A 631 -42.69 -23.82 25.55
N GLY A 632 -42.32 -24.05 26.81
CA GLY A 632 -42.84 -25.15 27.66
C GLY A 632 -42.32 -26.56 27.32
N ARG A 633 -41.41 -26.70 26.33
CA ARG A 633 -40.76 -27.96 25.95
C ARG A 633 -39.55 -28.26 26.83
N ASP A 634 -39.24 -29.54 26.99
CA ASP A 634 -38.03 -30.00 27.67
C ASP A 634 -36.84 -30.06 26.68
N ASN A 635 -35.78 -29.29 26.95
CA ASN A 635 -34.57 -29.23 26.12
C ASN A 635 -33.59 -30.39 26.36
N SER A 636 -33.80 -31.21 27.39
CA SER A 636 -33.14 -32.50 27.56
C SER A 636 -33.81 -33.63 26.76
N SER A 637 -35.01 -33.38 26.22
CA SER A 637 -35.73 -34.36 25.40
C SER A 637 -35.30 -34.31 23.92
N LEU A 638 -35.01 -35.49 23.36
CA LEU A 638 -34.60 -35.63 21.96
C LEU A 638 -35.63 -34.96 21.02
N THR A 639 -35.18 -34.05 20.16
CA THR A 639 -36.03 -33.28 19.22
C THR A 639 -37.18 -32.49 19.87
N CYS A 640 -37.00 -32.03 21.12
CA CYS A 640 -38.02 -31.32 21.88
C CYS A 640 -39.34 -32.12 21.98
N ALA A 641 -39.26 -33.46 22.01
CA ALA A 641 -40.44 -34.32 21.94
C ALA A 641 -41.36 -34.15 23.16
N GLN A 642 -40.78 -33.91 24.35
CA GLN A 642 -41.51 -33.85 25.61
C GLN A 642 -41.81 -32.41 26.03
N CYS A 643 -42.93 -32.25 26.74
CA CYS A 643 -43.25 -31.03 27.47
C CYS A 643 -42.69 -31.11 28.88
N LEU A 644 -42.41 -29.96 29.49
CA LEU A 644 -42.07 -29.89 30.90
C LEU A 644 -43.21 -30.46 31.78
N PRO A 645 -42.90 -31.01 32.97
CA PRO A 645 -43.92 -31.52 33.88
C PRO A 645 -45.04 -30.49 34.16
N GLY A 646 -46.30 -30.90 33.98
CA GLY A 646 -47.47 -30.01 34.13
C GLY A 646 -47.89 -29.25 32.86
N PHE A 647 -47.18 -29.43 31.73
CA PHE A 647 -47.51 -28.82 30.45
C PHE A 647 -47.99 -29.88 29.43
N GLN A 648 -48.94 -29.49 28.56
CA GLN A 648 -49.48 -30.31 27.48
C GLN A 648 -49.14 -29.73 26.09
N PRO A 649 -48.86 -30.58 25.09
CA PRO A 649 -48.45 -30.15 23.75
C PRO A 649 -49.61 -29.49 22.98
N GLN A 650 -49.28 -28.50 22.16
CA GLN A 650 -50.23 -27.77 21.31
C GLN A 650 -49.91 -27.96 19.82
N GLU A 651 -50.88 -27.62 18.95
CA GLU A 651 -50.71 -27.69 17.49
C GLU A 651 -49.70 -26.66 16.94
N ASP A 652 -49.47 -25.55 17.65
CA ASP A 652 -48.45 -24.54 17.35
C ASP A 652 -47.01 -24.98 17.70
N GLY A 653 -46.83 -26.23 18.13
CA GLY A 653 -45.54 -26.81 18.51
C GLY A 653 -45.11 -26.48 19.95
N GLN A 654 -45.75 -25.54 20.63
CA GLN A 654 -45.43 -25.20 22.03
C GLN A 654 -46.04 -26.24 22.99
N CYS A 655 -45.77 -26.05 24.28
CA CYS A 655 -46.51 -26.69 25.36
C CYS A 655 -47.06 -25.61 26.30
N ARG A 656 -48.28 -25.81 26.81
CA ARG A 656 -48.96 -24.88 27.73
C ARG A 656 -49.37 -25.60 29.01
N GLU A 657 -49.46 -24.88 30.12
CA GLU A 657 -49.87 -25.45 31.41
C GLU A 657 -51.24 -26.14 31.30
N CYS A 658 -51.39 -27.28 31.98
CA CYS A 658 -52.65 -28.03 32.04
C CYS A 658 -53.73 -27.23 32.78
N ALA A 659 -54.92 -27.13 32.20
CA ALA A 659 -56.03 -26.41 32.81
C ALA A 659 -56.89 -27.36 33.67
N ALA A 660 -57.45 -26.86 34.77
CA ALA A 660 -58.33 -27.66 35.66
C ALA A 660 -59.58 -28.23 34.95
N THR A 661 -59.95 -27.67 33.79
CA THR A 661 -61.01 -28.16 32.90
C THR A 661 -60.72 -29.52 32.28
N ASP A 662 -59.45 -29.87 32.09
CA ASP A 662 -59.05 -31.08 31.36
C ASP A 662 -59.31 -32.33 32.21
N PHE A 663 -59.17 -32.19 33.53
CA PHE A 663 -59.59 -33.20 34.51
C PHE A 663 -61.12 -33.32 34.63
N ALA A 664 -61.87 -32.24 34.38
CA ALA A 664 -63.33 -32.24 34.52
C ALA A 664 -64.03 -33.17 33.51
N ILE A 665 -63.44 -33.37 32.32
CA ILE A 665 -63.95 -34.31 31.30
C ILE A 665 -63.83 -35.76 31.81
N VAL A 666 -62.68 -36.13 32.37
CA VAL A 666 -62.44 -37.49 32.90
C VAL A 666 -63.36 -37.77 34.09
N VAL A 667 -63.49 -36.81 35.02
CA VAL A 667 -64.42 -36.90 36.15
C VAL A 667 -65.87 -36.99 35.66
N GLY A 668 -66.25 -36.19 34.65
CA GLY A 668 -67.59 -36.23 34.04
C GLY A 668 -67.94 -37.57 33.41
N LEU A 669 -67.01 -38.19 32.67
CA LEU A 669 -67.20 -39.54 32.10
C LEU A 669 -67.27 -40.62 33.18
N CYS A 670 -66.49 -40.52 34.26
CA CYS A 670 -66.59 -41.43 35.40
C CYS A 670 -67.95 -41.32 36.11
N LEU A 671 -68.43 -40.09 36.33
CA LEU A 671 -69.75 -39.83 36.92
C LEU A 671 -70.89 -40.32 36.01
N LEU A 672 -70.77 -40.16 34.69
CA LEU A 672 -71.72 -40.70 33.72
C LEU A 672 -71.75 -42.24 33.78
N GLY A 673 -70.58 -42.89 33.86
CA GLY A 673 -70.49 -44.35 34.02
C GLY A 673 -71.17 -44.85 35.30
N VAL A 674 -70.94 -44.18 36.43
CA VAL A 674 -71.62 -44.47 37.70
C VAL A 674 -73.13 -44.25 37.59
N LEU A 675 -73.58 -43.21 36.90
CA LEU A 675 -75.01 -42.96 36.64
C LEU A 675 -75.65 -44.07 35.77
N VAL A 676 -74.98 -44.51 34.70
CA VAL A 676 -75.50 -45.60 33.85
C VAL A 676 -75.62 -46.91 34.64
N VAL A 677 -74.60 -47.27 35.43
CA VAL A 677 -74.64 -48.45 36.30
C VAL A 677 -75.73 -48.32 37.38
N GLY A 678 -75.89 -47.13 37.98
CA GLY A 678 -76.96 -46.85 38.94
C GLY A 678 -78.36 -46.97 38.34
N CYS A 679 -78.57 -46.44 37.13
CA CYS A 679 -79.82 -46.59 36.39
C CYS A 679 -80.11 -48.05 36.03
N LEU A 680 -79.10 -48.82 35.61
CA LEU A 680 -79.23 -50.25 35.31
C LEU A 680 -79.63 -51.06 36.56
N HIS A 681 -79.02 -50.78 37.71
CA HIS A 681 -79.41 -51.38 38.98
C HIS A 681 -80.84 -50.97 39.39
N ALA A 682 -81.23 -49.71 39.20
CA ALA A 682 -82.58 -49.24 39.50
C ALA A 682 -83.63 -49.92 38.60
N SER A 683 -83.37 -50.11 37.31
CA SER A 683 -84.28 -50.84 36.41
C SER A 683 -84.41 -52.32 36.79
N LEU A 684 -83.31 -52.99 37.13
CA LEU A 684 -83.34 -54.40 37.57
C LEU A 684 -84.13 -54.58 38.88
N ILE A 685 -84.01 -53.65 39.83
CA ILE A 685 -84.78 -53.67 41.09
C ILE A 685 -86.27 -53.38 40.84
N ALA A 686 -86.60 -52.47 39.91
CA ALA A 686 -87.99 -52.19 39.55
C ALA A 686 -88.68 -53.37 38.83
N GLU A 687 -87.92 -54.12 38.03
CA GLU A 687 -88.38 -55.35 37.37
C GLU A 687 -88.60 -56.48 38.41
N GLU A 688 -87.71 -56.63 39.39
CA GLU A 688 -87.85 -57.57 40.53
C GLU A 688 -89.10 -57.28 41.38
N GLN A 689 -89.54 -56.02 41.50
CA GLN A 689 -90.77 -55.66 42.22
C GLN A 689 -92.07 -55.99 41.46
N SER A 690 -92.04 -56.11 40.13
CA SER A 690 -93.23 -56.44 39.33
C SER A 690 -93.49 -57.95 39.23
N ALA A 691 -92.48 -58.78 39.50
CA ALA A 691 -92.58 -60.23 39.50
C ALA A 691 -93.19 -60.77 40.81
N SER A 692 -94.52 -60.89 40.88
CA SER A 692 -95.17 -61.45 42.07
C SER A 692 -94.83 -62.93 42.29
N HIS A 693 -94.55 -63.29 43.55
CA HIS A 693 -94.30 -64.64 44.11
C HIS A 693 -92.87 -65.22 44.04
N GLY A 694 -92.17 -65.16 45.19
CA GLY A 694 -91.38 -66.29 45.68
C GLY A 694 -89.86 -66.11 45.80
N ARG A 695 -89.38 -66.06 47.06
CA ARG A 695 -87.97 -66.06 47.51
C ARG A 695 -87.14 -64.80 47.23
N GLN A 696 -87.04 -63.98 48.28
CA GLN A 696 -85.89 -63.11 48.53
C GLN A 696 -84.59 -63.92 48.45
N ASN A 697 -83.62 -63.48 47.63
CA ASN A 697 -82.17 -63.67 47.80
C ASN A 697 -81.32 -62.99 46.69
N GLY A 698 -81.91 -62.36 45.66
CA GLY A 698 -81.17 -61.68 44.59
C GLY A 698 -80.46 -60.38 45.01
N SER A 699 -81.12 -59.54 45.81
CA SER A 699 -80.62 -58.22 46.21
C SER A 699 -79.20 -58.22 46.83
N LEU A 700 -78.90 -59.17 47.72
CA LEU A 700 -77.60 -59.25 48.40
C LEU A 700 -76.46 -59.64 47.43
N LEU A 701 -76.75 -60.52 46.46
CA LEU A 701 -75.80 -60.89 45.41
C LEU A 701 -75.54 -59.70 44.46
N ASN A 702 -76.58 -58.96 44.08
CA ASN A 702 -76.46 -57.80 43.22
C ASN A 702 -75.67 -56.66 43.88
N VAL A 703 -75.86 -56.41 45.19
CA VAL A 703 -75.06 -55.45 45.95
C VAL A 703 -73.60 -55.91 46.07
N ALA A 704 -73.35 -57.20 46.32
CA ALA A 704 -72.00 -57.75 46.41
C ALA A 704 -71.24 -57.65 45.06
N LEU A 705 -71.92 -57.95 43.94
CA LEU A 705 -71.35 -57.82 42.60
C LEU A 705 -71.03 -56.36 42.26
N GLY A 706 -71.97 -55.43 42.50
CA GLY A 706 -71.75 -53.99 42.29
C GLY A 706 -70.58 -53.45 43.13
N PHE A 707 -70.49 -53.84 44.40
CA PHE A 707 -69.36 -53.46 45.26
C PHE A 707 -68.04 -54.07 44.78
N SER A 708 -68.03 -55.33 44.32
CA SER A 708 -66.82 -55.95 43.77
C SER A 708 -66.34 -55.26 42.49
N GLN A 709 -67.26 -54.83 41.61
CA GLN A 709 -66.91 -54.10 40.39
C GLN A 709 -66.36 -52.71 40.72
N LEU A 710 -66.92 -52.03 41.73
CA LEU A 710 -66.42 -50.73 42.19
C LEU A 710 -65.01 -50.85 42.77
N VAL A 711 -64.75 -51.84 43.64
CA VAL A 711 -63.41 -52.14 44.17
C VAL A 711 -62.43 -52.50 43.06
N MET A 712 -62.80 -53.35 42.11
CA MET A 712 -61.95 -53.73 40.97
C MET A 712 -61.62 -52.51 40.09
N CYS A 713 -62.59 -51.64 39.82
CA CYS A 713 -62.33 -50.36 39.12
C CYS A 713 -61.33 -49.49 39.90
N THR A 714 -61.52 -49.28 41.21
CA THR A 714 -60.58 -48.49 42.03
C THR A 714 -59.17 -49.10 42.04
N GLN A 715 -59.06 -50.43 42.11
CA GLN A 715 -57.77 -51.12 42.04
C GLN A 715 -57.12 -50.98 40.67
N VAL A 716 -57.88 -51.13 39.58
CA VAL A 716 -57.36 -50.96 38.20
C VAL A 716 -56.89 -49.52 37.97
N PHE A 717 -57.64 -48.49 38.39
CA PHE A 717 -57.15 -47.10 38.32
C PHE A 717 -55.93 -46.85 39.21
N GLY A 718 -55.87 -47.45 40.40
CA GLY A 718 -54.69 -47.39 41.28
C GLY A 718 -53.44 -48.07 40.68
N ILE A 719 -53.63 -49.16 39.93
CA ILE A 719 -52.57 -49.85 39.19
C ILE A 719 -52.15 -49.03 37.96
N MET A 720 -53.09 -48.49 37.18
CA MET A 720 -52.78 -47.60 36.06
C MET A 720 -51.99 -46.36 36.50
N ARG A 721 -52.32 -45.76 37.66
CA ARG A 721 -51.53 -44.66 38.25
C ARG A 721 -50.08 -45.06 38.59
N ARG A 722 -49.80 -46.34 38.84
CA ARG A 722 -48.45 -46.85 39.15
C ARG A 722 -47.69 -47.37 37.92
N LEU A 723 -48.39 -47.69 36.83
CA LEU A 723 -47.79 -48.10 35.58
C LEU A 723 -47.29 -46.89 34.79
N ARG A 724 -46.01 -46.53 34.96
CA ARG A 724 -45.29 -45.68 34.00
C ARG A 724 -45.08 -46.45 32.70
N ILE A 725 -46.07 -46.45 31.82
CA ILE A 725 -45.95 -46.95 30.45
C ILE A 725 -45.34 -45.82 29.60
N PRO A 726 -44.12 -45.95 29.08
CA PRO A 726 -43.62 -45.04 28.06
C PRO A 726 -44.38 -45.35 26.76
N TRP A 727 -45.37 -44.51 26.45
CA TRP A 727 -46.08 -44.62 25.18
C TRP A 727 -45.15 -44.18 24.05
N GLU A 728 -44.71 -45.13 23.21
CA GLU A 728 -44.03 -44.79 21.96
C GLU A 728 -44.96 -43.93 21.10
N ALA A 729 -44.42 -42.81 20.59
CA ALA A 729 -45.20 -41.74 19.98
C ALA A 729 -45.71 -42.10 18.57
N SER A 730 -46.72 -42.96 18.48
CA SER A 730 -47.39 -43.34 17.23
C SER A 730 -48.93 -43.28 17.27
N LEU A 731 -49.53 -42.89 18.39
CA LEU A 731 -50.97 -42.63 18.50
C LEU A 731 -51.25 -41.13 18.49
N HIS A 732 -51.97 -40.69 17.45
CA HIS A 732 -52.30 -39.29 17.22
C HIS A 732 -53.17 -38.69 18.34
N GLY A 733 -52.79 -37.51 18.81
CA GLY A 733 -53.74 -36.47 19.23
C GLY A 733 -54.05 -36.28 20.73
N ALA A 734 -53.67 -37.19 21.64
CA ALA A 734 -53.98 -37.01 23.07
C ALA A 734 -52.97 -37.66 24.03
N SER A 735 -52.08 -36.84 24.61
CA SER A 735 -51.34 -37.16 25.83
C SER A 735 -52.07 -36.50 27.02
N PRO A 736 -52.73 -37.25 27.92
CA PRO A 736 -53.44 -36.65 29.05
C PRO A 736 -52.48 -36.06 30.09
N CYS A 737 -52.87 -34.97 30.72
CA CYS A 737 -52.16 -34.38 31.85
C CYS A 737 -52.09 -35.37 33.03
N ILE A 738 -50.87 -35.78 33.41
CA ILE A 738 -50.59 -36.58 34.60
C ILE A 738 -49.64 -35.76 35.48
N ASP A 739 -50.00 -35.59 36.75
CA ASP A 739 -49.25 -34.77 37.71
C ASP A 739 -47.79 -35.23 37.83
N GLY A 740 -46.88 -34.34 37.44
CA GLY A 740 -45.48 -34.40 37.83
C GLY A 740 -45.28 -33.64 39.13
N VAL A 741 -45.38 -34.31 40.28
CA VAL A 741 -45.04 -33.73 41.58
C VAL A 741 -44.00 -34.59 42.30
N MET A 742 -42.78 -34.04 42.33
CA MET A 742 -41.72 -34.05 43.36
C MET A 742 -41.44 -35.33 44.20
N SER A 743 -40.13 -35.59 44.31
CA SER A 743 -39.41 -36.64 45.08
C SER A 743 -39.70 -38.09 44.68
#